data_AF-A0A821U892-F1
#
_entry.id   AF-A0A821U892-F1
#
_cell.length_a   1.000
_cell.length_b   1.000
_cell.length_c   1.000
_cell.angle_alpha   90.00
_cell.angle_beta   90.00
_cell.angle_gamma   90.00
#
_symmetry.space_group_name_H-M   'P 1'
#
loop_
_entity.id
_entity.type
_entity.pdbx_description
1 polymer ?
#
loop_
_entity_poly.entity_id
_entity_poly.type
_entity_poly.pdbx_seq_one_letter_code
_entity_poly.pdbx_strand_id
1 'polypeptide(L)'
;MGGKAASKIIGTPSFDHMKSQKVSIGNRKKNLPIYSSYKLNSMEQTIPKTNKKVLQFVENVILVWLDSSLEKQTESNKSLINQFYRVTGIVKTFSNVNECFNFINSIEYEKIFLIVSGSLGRQISPLIENLDQLYSTYIFCGNQASHEEWSKQYKKIKSIHTKIKELCDAVKKDIRHYDRSITPISILPLSSIIELNDSNKDFINLQMVKSILISIEYDKKYRREFINYARQFYLNNEQQLNLIDKLDDNYSLHTPIWWYTRKCCLYSMLRKAFYYQNFEVIYKLAFFIRDLHKDIKKSHLQAHSHQHRAIIVYRATSMTNNELEHIQNSKGCLLSFNDFLSTTLERNIALRFVNLLRNDTNSIGIIYKIVVDPVSTTIPYIALNNLSYLSGNDGDILLSMNTIFRVGQIEQMSERLYEINLFPASKKDEEIKSLIEYIQDSLEGPSIWYKLCKVMVDLNEYDLAEHIYKTISTEKEDHEREERAYIQHELGYVCELKNDLSSAANYYKKAIEIYLTYLPENHPTILPTYINYASVLEKKGDLTGALNQYLSASKIDKTGDSNVIAQYNNIGRIFQQQKKYQEAEKTYEKAIEILLKDFSSNHPVLADTYYNLAGMYYTMKNYSKALSYYEQTCDIEEKSFIVYHPTLSSTYFNLATTFEALNDEQNAIKYATKAAETARFTFGNDHTETKENVNYLEQLQENSKTVKL
;
A
#
# COMPACT_ATOMS: atom_id res chain seq x y z
N MET A 1 -14.62 -14.71 -52.29
CA MET A 1 -13.27 -14.14 -52.04
C MET A 1 -13.30 -13.55 -50.64
N GLY A 2 -12.79 -14.31 -49.67
CA GLY A 2 -12.91 -14.01 -48.25
C GLY A 2 -11.72 -13.20 -47.74
N GLY A 3 -12.01 -12.09 -47.06
CA GLY A 3 -11.07 -11.37 -46.21
C GLY A 3 -11.26 -11.82 -44.76
N LYS A 4 -10.19 -12.36 -44.16
CA LYS A 4 -10.12 -12.69 -42.73
C LYS A 4 -10.14 -11.40 -41.91
N ALA A 5 -11.14 -11.26 -41.05
CA ALA A 5 -11.17 -10.25 -40.01
C ALA A 5 -10.16 -10.62 -38.91
N ALA A 6 -9.22 -9.71 -38.63
CA ALA A 6 -8.32 -9.82 -37.50
C ALA A 6 -9.08 -9.50 -36.20
N SER A 7 -9.31 -10.53 -35.37
CA SER A 7 -9.75 -10.35 -33.99
C SER A 7 -8.59 -9.79 -33.17
N LYS A 8 -8.76 -8.55 -32.67
CA LYS A 8 -7.89 -7.95 -31.67
C LYS A 8 -7.86 -8.85 -30.42
N ILE A 9 -6.68 -9.35 -30.09
CA ILE A 9 -6.40 -10.03 -28.82
C ILE A 9 -6.36 -8.93 -27.75
N ILE A 10 -7.33 -8.96 -26.83
CA ILE A 10 -7.35 -8.12 -25.63
C ILE A 10 -6.34 -8.74 -24.64
N GLY A 11 -5.56 -7.87 -23.97
CA GLY A 11 -4.30 -8.17 -23.29
C GLY A 11 -4.31 -9.37 -22.33
N THR A 12 -3.16 -10.03 -22.28
CA THR A 12 -2.81 -11.12 -21.36
C THR A 12 -2.71 -10.60 -19.91
N PRO A 13 -3.33 -11.26 -18.92
CA PRO A 13 -3.12 -10.94 -17.51
C PRO A 13 -1.67 -11.22 -17.08
N SER A 14 -1.13 -10.32 -16.27
CA SER A 14 0.26 -10.25 -15.83
C SER A 14 0.76 -11.53 -15.14
N PHE A 15 1.71 -12.21 -15.77
CA PHE A 15 2.72 -13.03 -15.09
C PHE A 15 3.96 -12.15 -14.90
N ASP A 16 3.95 -11.30 -13.88
CA ASP A 16 5.16 -10.62 -13.43
C ASP A 16 5.18 -10.61 -11.91
N HIS A 17 6.39 -10.78 -11.36
CA HIS A 17 6.75 -10.81 -9.93
C HIS A 17 6.77 -12.19 -9.24
N MET A 18 7.67 -13.07 -9.70
CA MET A 18 8.43 -13.94 -8.79
C MET A 18 9.85 -13.36 -8.62
N LYS A 19 10.07 -12.53 -7.59
CA LYS A 19 11.42 -12.27 -7.05
C LYS A 19 11.43 -12.42 -5.53
N SER A 20 12.24 -13.39 -5.12
CA SER A 20 12.85 -13.69 -3.81
C SER A 20 12.47 -12.84 -2.58
N GLN A 21 11.88 -13.49 -1.57
CA GLN A 21 12.04 -13.11 -0.16
C GLN A 21 12.31 -14.37 0.68
N LYS A 22 13.37 -14.29 1.52
CA LYS A 22 13.89 -15.35 2.40
C LYS A 22 12.95 -15.57 3.60
N VAL A 23 12.63 -16.82 3.94
CA VAL A 23 11.95 -17.20 5.21
C VAL A 23 12.43 -18.58 5.71
N SER A 24 12.56 -18.67 7.03
CA SER A 24 13.06 -19.78 7.87
C SER A 24 12.00 -20.84 8.22
N ILE A 25 12.45 -22.04 8.62
CA ILE A 25 11.60 -23.23 8.88
C ILE A 25 11.75 -23.73 10.32
N GLY A 26 10.61 -24.13 10.91
CA GLY A 26 10.51 -24.97 12.11
C GLY A 26 9.77 -26.30 11.86
N ASN A 27 10.47 -27.39 12.16
CA ASN A 27 10.04 -28.73 12.59
C ASN A 27 9.17 -29.64 11.67
N ARG A 28 9.80 -30.70 11.15
CA ARG A 28 9.15 -32.00 10.84
C ARG A 28 9.95 -33.20 11.36
N LYS A 29 9.26 -34.10 12.07
CA LYS A 29 9.80 -35.39 12.54
C LYS A 29 9.85 -36.43 11.41
N LYS A 30 11.01 -37.06 11.27
CA LYS A 30 11.33 -38.39 10.73
C LYS A 30 10.39 -38.96 9.64
N ASN A 31 10.62 -38.51 8.40
CA ASN A 31 10.61 -39.29 7.16
C ASN A 31 11.41 -38.45 6.13
N LEU A 32 12.30 -39.09 5.35
CA LEU A 32 13.20 -38.45 4.39
C LEU A 32 12.48 -37.37 3.52
N PRO A 33 13.09 -36.20 3.30
CA PRO A 33 12.42 -35.08 2.63
C PRO A 33 12.28 -35.34 1.14
N ILE A 34 11.04 -35.52 0.67
CA ILE A 34 10.67 -35.19 -0.70
C ILE A 34 10.73 -33.66 -0.76
N TYR A 35 11.73 -33.11 -1.44
CA TYR A 35 11.86 -31.66 -1.50
C TYR A 35 10.66 -31.03 -2.18
N SER A 36 9.94 -30.28 -1.37
CA SER A 36 9.01 -29.25 -1.75
C SER A 36 9.77 -28.05 -2.31
N SER A 37 9.61 -27.74 -3.59
CA SER A 37 9.54 -26.33 -3.98
C SER A 37 8.10 -25.86 -3.74
N TYR A 38 7.96 -25.09 -2.66
CA TYR A 38 6.79 -24.28 -2.28
C TYR A 38 5.58 -25.04 -1.71
N LYS A 39 5.72 -25.55 -0.48
CA LYS A 39 4.62 -25.53 0.49
C LYS A 39 4.73 -24.24 1.30
N LEU A 40 3.82 -23.31 1.03
CA LEU A 40 3.40 -22.29 1.98
C LEU A 40 2.91 -22.98 3.26
N ASN A 41 3.49 -22.64 4.41
CA ASN A 41 2.71 -22.33 5.61
C ASN A 41 3.53 -21.76 6.78
N SER A 42 2.99 -20.64 7.27
CA SER A 42 2.88 -20.15 8.64
C SER A 42 4.12 -19.78 9.47
N MET A 43 4.27 -18.45 9.57
CA MET A 43 4.71 -17.61 10.71
C MET A 43 6.21 -17.38 10.93
N GLU A 44 6.67 -16.21 10.48
CA GLU A 44 7.10 -15.18 11.42
C GLU A 44 6.18 -13.97 11.26
N GLN A 45 5.70 -13.49 12.41
CA GLN A 45 4.89 -12.31 12.55
C GLN A 45 5.73 -11.08 12.21
N THR A 46 5.66 -10.59 10.97
CA THR A 46 5.31 -9.17 10.90
C THR A 46 3.88 -9.15 11.39
N ILE A 47 3.67 -8.64 12.60
CA ILE A 47 2.37 -8.25 13.12
C ILE A 47 1.55 -7.78 11.90
N PRO A 48 0.53 -8.53 11.43
CA PRO A 48 -0.49 -7.87 10.64
C PRO A 48 -0.90 -6.74 11.56
N LYS A 49 -0.85 -5.47 11.15
CA LYS A 49 -1.47 -4.39 11.93
C LYS A 49 -2.85 -4.90 12.33
N THR A 50 -2.91 -5.39 13.56
CA THR A 50 -3.88 -6.42 13.92
C THR A 50 -5.19 -5.68 13.97
N ASN A 51 -6.17 -6.15 13.21
CA ASN A 51 -7.58 -5.99 13.56
C ASN A 51 -7.90 -4.64 14.24
N LYS A 52 -7.62 -3.50 13.58
CA LYS A 52 -8.36 -2.28 13.93
C LYS A 52 -9.64 -2.29 13.12
N LYS A 53 -10.57 -3.10 13.63
CA LYS A 53 -12.01 -2.93 13.42
C LYS A 53 -12.40 -1.61 14.11
N VAL A 54 -11.99 -0.46 13.56
CA VAL A 54 -12.31 0.86 14.08
C VAL A 54 -12.47 1.79 12.88
N LEU A 55 -13.66 2.36 12.71
CA LEU A 55 -13.97 3.37 11.70
C LEU A 55 -12.89 4.46 11.70
N GLN A 56 -12.01 4.52 10.71
CA GLN A 56 -11.05 5.62 10.57
C GLN A 56 -11.52 6.60 9.50
N PHE A 57 -12.55 7.36 9.87
CA PHE A 57 -12.87 8.60 9.21
C PHE A 57 -11.81 9.64 9.55
N VAL A 58 -11.54 10.56 8.62
CA VAL A 58 -10.32 11.37 8.60
C VAL A 58 -10.36 12.62 9.51
N GLU A 59 -10.90 12.49 10.72
CA GLU A 59 -10.75 13.52 11.75
C GLU A 59 -9.60 13.15 12.70
N ASN A 60 -8.39 13.59 12.35
CA ASN A 60 -7.19 13.37 13.17
C ASN A 60 -7.06 14.35 14.34
N VAL A 61 -8.18 14.92 14.77
CA VAL A 61 -8.25 15.86 15.89
C VAL A 61 -9.36 15.41 16.81
N ILE A 62 -8.97 14.90 17.96
CA ILE A 62 -9.89 14.48 19.00
C ILE A 62 -9.89 15.55 20.09
N LEU A 63 -11.05 16.17 20.31
CA LEU A 63 -11.23 17.02 21.47
C LEU A 63 -11.62 16.15 22.65
N VAL A 64 -10.73 16.04 23.62
CA VAL A 64 -10.96 15.31 24.86
C VAL A 64 -11.41 16.30 25.92
N TRP A 65 -12.52 16.04 26.60
CA TRP A 65 -12.99 16.83 27.74
C TRP A 65 -12.96 15.98 29.01
N LEU A 66 -12.08 16.36 29.94
CA LEU A 66 -11.93 15.73 31.25
C LEU A 66 -12.51 16.65 32.33
N ASP A 67 -13.60 16.22 32.96
CA ASP A 67 -14.28 17.00 33.99
C ASP A 67 -15.01 16.10 34.99
N SER A 68 -14.76 16.32 36.28
CA SER A 68 -15.41 15.58 37.38
C SER A 68 -16.95 15.69 37.36
N SER A 69 -17.52 16.76 36.78
CA SER A 69 -18.97 16.96 36.70
C SER A 69 -19.67 16.06 35.68
N LEU A 70 -18.91 15.34 34.83
CA LEU A 70 -19.46 14.47 33.80
C LEU A 70 -20.11 13.19 34.35
N GLU A 71 -19.85 12.80 35.59
CA GLU A 71 -20.46 11.62 36.24
C GLU A 71 -21.99 11.69 36.31
N LYS A 72 -22.56 12.90 36.30
CA LYS A 72 -24.01 13.14 36.55
C LYS A 72 -24.84 13.44 35.29
N GLN A 73 -24.28 13.35 34.08
CA GLN A 73 -24.94 13.59 32.77
C GLN A 73 -26.08 14.65 32.77
N THR A 74 -25.77 15.88 33.15
CA THR A 74 -26.76 16.97 33.23
C THR A 74 -27.10 17.57 31.85
N GLU A 75 -28.24 18.27 31.72
CA GLU A 75 -28.56 19.04 30.51
C GLU A 75 -27.52 20.11 30.18
N SER A 76 -26.90 20.70 31.21
CA SER A 76 -25.79 21.64 31.07
C SER A 76 -24.58 20.99 30.37
N ASN A 77 -24.24 19.75 30.73
CA ASN A 77 -23.14 19.00 30.11
C ASN A 77 -23.45 18.71 28.63
N LYS A 78 -24.69 18.36 28.30
CA LYS A 78 -25.12 18.16 26.89
C LYS A 78 -24.99 19.45 26.07
N SER A 79 -25.40 20.59 26.65
CA SER A 79 -25.25 21.91 26.02
C SER A 79 -23.76 22.27 25.77
N LEU A 80 -22.88 21.99 26.72
CA LEU A 80 -21.43 22.22 26.57
C LEU A 80 -20.81 21.29 25.52
N ILE A 81 -21.16 20.00 25.50
CA ILE A 81 -20.73 19.05 24.46
C ILE A 81 -21.15 19.55 23.07
N ASN A 82 -22.38 20.04 22.92
CA ASN A 82 -22.83 20.62 21.65
C ASN A 82 -22.03 21.86 21.23
N GLN A 83 -21.52 22.64 22.20
CA GLN A 83 -20.60 23.73 21.90
C GLN A 83 -19.21 23.24 21.47
N PHE A 84 -18.73 22.13 22.04
CA PHE A 84 -17.50 21.48 21.59
C PHE A 84 -17.62 20.84 20.20
N TYR A 85 -18.79 20.30 19.83
CA TYR A 85 -19.05 19.87 18.46
C TYR A 85 -19.05 21.03 17.43
N ARG A 86 -19.16 22.28 17.89
CA ARG A 86 -18.92 23.47 17.04
C ARG A 86 -17.44 23.73 16.75
N VAL A 87 -16.55 23.11 17.53
CA VAL A 87 -15.09 23.23 17.44
C VAL A 87 -14.50 22.14 16.56
N THR A 88 -14.81 20.87 16.82
CA THR A 88 -14.34 19.69 16.06
C THR A 88 -15.47 18.66 15.92
N GLY A 89 -15.37 17.73 14.96
CA GLY A 89 -16.39 16.71 14.75
C GLY A 89 -16.36 15.56 15.78
N ILE A 90 -15.20 15.24 16.34
CA ILE A 90 -15.01 14.21 17.38
C ILE A 90 -14.77 14.86 18.75
N VAL A 91 -15.68 14.59 19.69
CA VAL A 91 -15.54 14.93 21.11
C VAL A 91 -15.61 13.65 21.95
N LYS A 92 -14.63 13.46 22.84
CA LYS A 92 -14.59 12.35 23.81
C LYS A 92 -14.60 12.93 25.21
N THR A 93 -15.39 12.36 26.10
CA THR A 93 -15.60 12.88 27.44
C THR A 93 -15.21 11.85 28.50
N PHE A 94 -14.52 12.29 29.55
CA PHE A 94 -14.09 11.45 30.66
C PHE A 94 -14.33 12.16 31.99
N SER A 95 -14.73 11.41 33.03
CA SER A 95 -14.76 11.91 34.41
C SER A 95 -13.55 11.47 35.22
N ASN A 96 -12.86 10.41 34.79
CA ASN A 96 -11.73 9.82 35.48
C ASN A 96 -10.38 10.11 34.78
N VAL A 97 -9.37 10.53 35.56
CA VAL A 97 -8.04 10.89 35.05
C VAL A 97 -7.33 9.69 34.41
N ASN A 98 -7.40 8.50 35.02
CA ASN A 98 -6.71 7.30 34.53
C ASN A 98 -7.33 6.79 33.24
N GLU A 99 -8.66 6.79 33.13
CA GLU A 99 -9.35 6.42 31.88
C GLU A 99 -9.02 7.40 30.75
N CYS A 100 -9.03 8.70 31.05
CA CYS A 100 -8.63 9.74 30.11
C CYS A 100 -7.18 9.54 29.64
N PHE A 101 -6.25 9.35 30.57
CA PHE A 101 -4.85 9.11 30.25
C PHE A 101 -4.65 7.83 29.41
N ASN A 102 -5.27 6.72 29.79
CA ASN A 102 -5.19 5.47 29.03
C ASN A 102 -5.76 5.62 27.61
N PHE A 103 -6.87 6.36 27.47
CA PHE A 103 -7.41 6.70 26.15
C PHE A 103 -6.39 7.52 25.34
N ILE A 104 -5.87 8.62 25.88
CA ILE A 104 -4.86 9.46 25.21
C ILE A 104 -3.65 8.60 24.81
N ASN A 105 -3.19 7.70 25.68
CA ASN A 105 -2.05 6.83 25.42
C ASN A 105 -2.32 5.74 24.36
N SER A 106 -3.59 5.37 24.14
CA SER A 106 -3.98 4.39 23.11
C SER A 106 -4.09 4.97 21.70
N ILE A 107 -4.08 6.31 21.58
CA ILE A 107 -4.17 7.02 20.31
C ILE A 107 -2.78 7.15 19.69
N GLU A 108 -2.62 6.60 18.48
CA GLU A 108 -1.34 6.52 17.78
C GLU A 108 -1.17 7.61 16.71
N TYR A 109 -2.25 7.98 16.01
CA TYR A 109 -2.15 8.79 14.77
C TYR A 109 -2.84 10.16 14.88
N GLU A 110 -3.89 10.25 15.69
CA GLU A 110 -4.67 11.46 15.89
C GLU A 110 -4.01 12.40 16.91
N LYS A 111 -4.15 13.71 16.70
CA LYS A 111 -3.74 14.72 17.68
C LYS A 111 -4.88 15.04 18.64
N ILE A 112 -4.54 15.14 19.91
CA ILE A 112 -5.49 15.37 20.98
C ILE A 112 -5.39 16.82 21.43
N PHE A 113 -6.56 17.43 21.61
CA PHE A 113 -6.74 18.71 22.26
C PHE A 113 -7.49 18.43 23.55
N LEU A 114 -6.86 18.66 24.69
CA LEU A 114 -7.44 18.33 25.99
C LEU A 114 -8.04 19.58 26.61
N ILE A 115 -9.32 19.54 26.94
CA ILE A 115 -9.96 20.48 27.87
C ILE A 115 -10.05 19.77 29.21
N VAL A 116 -9.50 20.37 30.26
CA VAL A 116 -9.53 19.82 31.61
C VAL A 116 -10.11 20.81 32.59
N SER A 117 -10.91 20.33 33.54
CA SER A 117 -11.38 21.14 34.66
C SER A 117 -10.20 21.61 35.53
N GLY A 118 -10.34 22.77 36.17
CA GLY A 118 -9.33 23.26 37.13
C GLY A 118 -9.02 22.25 38.26
N SER A 119 -10.01 21.45 38.68
CA SER A 119 -9.87 20.43 39.73
C SER A 119 -9.00 19.25 39.32
N LEU A 120 -9.09 18.80 38.06
CA LEU A 120 -8.36 17.64 37.55
C LEU A 120 -7.08 18.02 36.81
N GLY A 121 -6.94 19.28 36.38
CA GLY A 121 -5.79 19.77 35.62
C GLY A 121 -4.46 19.51 36.33
N ARG A 122 -4.40 19.74 37.64
CA ARG A 122 -3.18 19.51 38.43
C ARG A 122 -2.78 18.04 38.52
N GLN A 123 -3.75 17.12 38.42
CA GLN A 123 -3.51 15.68 38.49
C GLN A 123 -3.04 15.11 37.15
N ILE A 124 -3.66 15.53 36.04
CA ILE A 124 -3.35 14.96 34.72
C ILE A 124 -2.12 15.59 34.06
N SER A 125 -1.80 16.87 34.34
CA SER A 125 -0.72 17.59 33.65
C SER A 125 0.66 16.91 33.73
N PRO A 126 1.10 16.37 34.89
CA PRO A 126 2.37 15.63 34.95
C PRO A 126 2.40 14.38 34.06
N LEU A 127 1.26 13.71 33.87
CA LEU A 127 1.17 12.45 33.15
C LEU A 127 1.27 12.66 31.64
N ILE A 128 0.80 13.80 31.14
CA ILE A 128 0.60 14.05 29.71
C ILE A 128 1.67 14.94 29.06
N GLU A 129 2.58 15.51 29.85
CA GLU A 129 3.54 16.52 29.37
C GLU A 129 4.43 16.02 28.22
N ASN A 130 4.84 14.75 28.27
CA ASN A 130 5.73 14.12 27.28
C ASN A 130 4.98 13.32 26.21
N LEU A 131 3.64 13.41 26.13
CA LEU A 131 2.86 12.69 25.13
C LEU A 131 2.88 13.44 23.79
N ASP A 132 3.41 12.80 22.75
CA ASP A 132 3.52 13.37 21.41
C ASP A 132 2.16 13.55 20.74
N GLN A 133 1.22 12.63 21.00
CA GLN A 133 -0.15 12.68 20.51
C GLN A 133 -0.95 13.85 21.10
N LEU A 134 -0.57 14.40 22.26
CA LEU A 134 -1.20 15.57 22.85
C LEU A 134 -0.63 16.85 22.23
N TYR A 135 -1.46 17.59 21.50
CA TYR A 135 -1.06 18.84 20.87
C TYR A 135 -1.13 20.03 21.85
N SER A 136 -2.25 20.16 22.58
CA SER A 136 -2.42 21.25 23.54
C SER A 136 -3.48 20.93 24.61
N THR A 137 -3.29 21.54 25.78
CA THR A 137 -4.19 21.44 26.93
C THR A 137 -4.74 22.82 27.29
N TYR A 138 -6.03 22.87 27.61
CA TYR A 138 -6.77 24.05 28.00
C TYR A 138 -7.44 23.80 29.34
N ILE A 139 -7.30 24.74 30.27
CA ILE A 139 -7.98 24.65 31.56
C ILE A 139 -9.29 25.42 31.48
N PHE A 140 -10.40 24.76 31.79
CA PHE A 140 -11.71 25.38 31.94
C PHE A 140 -12.09 25.43 33.43
N CYS A 141 -12.25 26.62 33.99
CA CYS A 141 -12.43 26.79 35.44
C CYS A 141 -13.23 28.04 35.80
N GLY A 142 -13.80 28.10 37.01
CA GLY A 142 -14.48 29.29 37.50
C GLY A 142 -13.54 30.43 37.95
N ASN A 143 -12.28 30.12 38.30
CA ASN A 143 -11.31 31.10 38.79
C ASN A 143 -9.94 30.89 38.14
N GLN A 144 -9.58 31.76 37.19
CA GLN A 144 -8.32 31.68 36.45
C GLN A 144 -7.09 31.83 37.36
N ALA A 145 -7.12 32.78 38.31
CA ALA A 145 -5.96 33.12 39.14
C ALA A 145 -5.43 31.92 39.95
N SER A 146 -6.32 31.03 40.39
CA SER A 146 -5.95 29.81 41.13
C SER A 146 -5.15 28.79 40.31
N HIS A 147 -5.09 28.96 38.98
CA HIS A 147 -4.43 28.01 38.08
C HIS A 147 -3.26 28.59 37.29
N GLU A 148 -2.99 29.90 37.38
CA GLU A 148 -1.94 30.56 36.59
C GLU A 148 -0.52 30.18 37.00
N GLU A 149 -0.24 30.04 38.30
CA GLU A 149 1.13 29.85 38.78
C GLU A 149 1.64 28.44 38.46
N TRP A 150 0.87 27.41 38.81
CA TRP A 150 1.29 26.03 38.58
C TRP A 150 1.19 25.60 37.12
N SER A 151 0.32 26.19 36.30
CA SER A 151 0.19 25.78 34.90
C SER A 151 1.41 26.14 34.05
N LYS A 152 2.13 27.22 34.41
CA LYS A 152 3.34 27.68 33.71
C LYS A 152 4.48 26.65 33.68
N GLN A 153 4.48 25.67 34.58
CA GLN A 153 5.50 24.62 34.61
C GLN A 153 5.32 23.56 33.51
N TYR A 154 4.15 23.50 32.85
CA TYR A 154 3.81 22.49 31.83
C TYR A 154 3.67 23.16 30.45
N LYS A 155 4.52 22.77 29.50
CA LYS A 155 4.57 23.36 28.16
C LYS A 155 3.32 23.02 27.34
N LYS A 156 2.68 21.88 27.62
CA LYS A 156 1.45 21.48 26.92
C LYS A 156 0.23 22.29 27.33
N ILE A 157 0.26 23.02 28.46
CA ILE A 157 -0.84 23.88 28.88
C ILE A 157 -0.74 25.21 28.15
N LYS A 158 -1.69 25.45 27.25
CA LYS A 158 -1.65 26.62 26.36
C LYS A 158 -2.36 27.84 26.92
N SER A 159 -3.51 27.64 27.56
CA SER A 159 -4.32 28.74 28.10
C SER A 159 -5.36 28.29 29.11
N ILE A 160 -5.83 29.24 29.92
CA ILE A 160 -6.84 29.06 30.96
C ILE A 160 -8.02 29.95 30.61
N HIS A 161 -9.24 29.42 30.71
CA HIS A 161 -10.47 30.10 30.31
C HIS A 161 -11.54 29.96 31.37
N THR A 162 -12.28 31.04 31.61
CA THR A 162 -13.47 31.06 32.47
C THR A 162 -14.77 31.07 31.67
N LYS A 163 -14.71 31.47 30.40
CA LYS A 163 -15.85 31.53 29.49
C LYS A 163 -15.70 30.52 28.38
N ILE A 164 -16.75 29.73 28.16
CA ILE A 164 -16.78 28.67 27.15
C ILE A 164 -16.54 29.19 25.72
N LYS A 165 -17.01 30.40 25.40
CA LYS A 165 -16.81 31.00 24.06
C LYS A 165 -15.34 31.26 23.77
N GLU A 166 -14.63 31.86 24.73
CA GLU A 166 -13.19 32.16 24.61
C GLU A 166 -12.36 30.86 24.51
N LEU A 167 -12.72 29.86 25.32
CA LEU A 167 -12.13 28.51 25.24
C LEU A 167 -12.31 27.90 23.85
N CYS A 168 -13.56 27.83 23.37
CA CYS A 168 -13.88 27.26 22.07
C CYS A 168 -13.16 28.00 20.93
N ASP A 169 -13.03 29.32 21.00
CA ASP A 169 -12.35 30.11 19.98
C ASP A 169 -10.83 29.90 20.01
N ALA A 170 -10.23 29.71 21.20
CA ALA A 170 -8.83 29.34 21.35
C ALA A 170 -8.55 27.95 20.76
N VAL A 171 -9.36 26.94 21.12
CA VAL A 171 -9.22 25.58 20.59
C VAL A 171 -9.41 25.58 19.06
N LYS A 172 -10.44 26.25 18.53
CA LYS A 172 -10.65 26.36 17.07
C LYS A 172 -9.46 26.99 16.35
N LYS A 173 -8.86 28.03 16.93
CA LYS A 173 -7.70 28.71 16.34
C LYS A 173 -6.52 27.75 16.22
N ASP A 174 -6.29 26.95 17.23
CA ASP A 174 -5.21 25.98 17.25
C ASP A 174 -5.42 24.80 16.31
N ILE A 175 -6.64 24.24 16.28
CA ILE A 175 -7.00 23.19 15.32
C ILE A 175 -6.78 23.68 13.90
N ARG A 176 -7.23 24.92 13.58
CA ARG A 176 -6.98 25.53 12.27
C ARG A 176 -5.50 25.73 11.99
N HIS A 177 -4.70 26.02 13.01
CA HIS A 177 -3.26 26.18 12.85
C HIS A 177 -2.61 24.83 12.51
N TYR A 178 -2.97 23.78 13.24
CA TYR A 178 -2.54 22.41 12.99
C TYR A 178 -2.96 21.90 11.60
N ASP A 179 -4.23 22.05 11.23
CA ASP A 179 -4.71 21.63 9.90
C ASP A 179 -4.02 22.37 8.74
N ARG A 180 -3.59 23.63 8.98
CA ARG A 180 -2.86 24.43 7.98
C ARG A 180 -1.37 24.10 7.92
N SER A 181 -0.77 23.57 8.98
CA SER A 181 0.65 23.20 9.03
C SER A 181 0.91 21.87 8.31
N ILE A 182 -0.11 21.02 8.22
CA ILE A 182 -0.07 19.78 7.44
C ILE A 182 -0.06 20.12 5.95
N THR A 183 1.01 19.71 5.26
CA THR A 183 1.10 19.77 3.80
C THR A 183 1.60 18.41 3.30
N PRO A 184 0.73 17.57 2.72
CA PRO A 184 1.13 16.24 2.28
C PRO A 184 2.00 16.37 1.03
N ILE A 185 3.24 15.92 1.13
CA ILE A 185 4.21 15.94 0.04
C ILE A 185 4.77 14.54 -0.20
N SER A 186 5.14 14.27 -1.44
CA SER A 186 5.93 13.10 -1.81
C SER A 186 7.16 13.57 -2.56
N ILE A 187 8.30 12.92 -2.34
CA ILE A 187 9.59 13.25 -2.94
C ILE A 187 10.12 12.02 -3.66
N LEU A 188 10.62 12.20 -4.88
CA LEU A 188 11.33 11.18 -5.64
C LEU A 188 12.75 11.66 -5.92
N PRO A 189 13.78 11.07 -5.27
CA PRO A 189 15.18 11.38 -5.54
C PRO A 189 15.57 11.11 -7.00
N LEU A 190 16.57 11.83 -7.52
CA LEU A 190 17.04 11.64 -8.90
C LEU A 190 17.70 10.27 -9.14
N SER A 191 18.50 9.79 -8.18
CA SER A 191 19.14 8.47 -8.23
C SER A 191 18.14 7.32 -8.38
N SER A 192 16.94 7.52 -7.84
CA SER A 192 15.83 6.59 -7.83
C SER A 192 15.08 6.48 -9.17
N ILE A 193 15.30 7.42 -10.09
CA ILE A 193 14.62 7.42 -11.40
C ILE A 193 15.28 6.42 -12.36
N ILE A 194 16.55 6.13 -12.16
CA ILE A 194 17.36 5.22 -13.01
C ILE A 194 17.06 3.75 -12.69
N GLU A 195 16.72 3.44 -11.43
CA GLU A 195 16.33 2.10 -10.97
C GLU A 195 15.03 2.18 -10.16
N LEU A 196 13.90 2.07 -10.85
CA LEU A 196 12.60 2.01 -10.21
C LEU A 196 12.48 0.69 -9.41
N ASN A 197 12.46 0.82 -8.08
CA ASN A 197 12.40 -0.30 -7.14
C ASN A 197 11.32 -0.04 -6.08
N ASP A 198 11.15 -0.98 -5.14
CA ASP A 198 10.13 -0.89 -4.09
C ASP A 198 10.22 0.38 -3.23
N SER A 199 11.41 1.01 -3.09
CA SER A 199 11.58 2.24 -2.28
C SER A 199 10.95 3.49 -2.91
N ASN A 200 10.61 3.45 -4.21
CA ASN A 200 10.07 4.59 -4.95
C ASN A 200 8.59 4.41 -5.36
N LYS A 201 7.99 3.26 -5.01
CA LYS A 201 6.62 2.91 -5.39
C LYS A 201 5.59 3.89 -4.85
N ASP A 202 5.75 4.41 -3.64
CA ASP A 202 4.75 5.30 -3.02
C ASP A 202 4.51 6.59 -3.83
N PHE A 203 5.60 7.25 -4.27
CA PHE A 203 5.48 8.44 -5.11
C PHE A 203 4.73 8.13 -6.40
N ILE A 204 5.11 7.03 -7.07
CA ILE A 204 4.60 6.63 -8.38
C ILE A 204 3.15 6.19 -8.26
N ASN A 205 2.85 5.27 -7.35
CA ASN A 205 1.51 4.77 -7.05
C ASN A 205 0.57 5.93 -6.74
N LEU A 206 1.01 6.92 -5.95
CA LEU A 206 0.16 8.07 -5.67
C LEU A 206 -0.09 8.95 -6.91
N GLN A 207 0.90 9.15 -7.79
CA GLN A 207 0.65 9.81 -9.07
C GLN A 207 -0.31 9.01 -9.95
N MET A 208 -0.18 7.67 -9.96
CA MET A 208 -1.08 6.78 -10.68
C MET A 208 -2.51 6.92 -10.16
N VAL A 209 -2.73 6.79 -8.85
CA VAL A 209 -4.04 6.98 -8.20
C VAL A 209 -4.65 8.32 -8.61
N LYS A 210 -3.93 9.44 -8.42
CA LYS A 210 -4.45 10.77 -8.79
C LYS A 210 -4.84 10.87 -10.26
N SER A 211 -4.00 10.34 -11.16
CA SER A 211 -4.26 10.36 -12.61
C SER A 211 -5.52 9.57 -12.97
N ILE A 212 -5.70 8.40 -12.36
CA ILE A 212 -6.85 7.52 -12.57
C ILE A 212 -8.13 8.16 -12.04
N LEU A 213 -8.13 8.65 -10.79
CA LEU A 213 -9.32 9.25 -10.17
C LEU A 213 -9.85 10.45 -10.97
N ILE A 214 -8.99 11.29 -11.53
CA ILE A 214 -9.42 12.44 -12.34
C ILE A 214 -10.03 12.01 -13.68
N SER A 215 -9.64 10.84 -14.19
CA SER A 215 -10.10 10.31 -15.48
C SER A 215 -11.42 9.53 -15.41
N ILE A 216 -11.85 9.10 -14.22
CA ILE A 216 -13.08 8.33 -14.02
C ILE A 216 -14.34 9.20 -14.19
N GLU A 217 -15.36 8.61 -14.81
CA GLU A 217 -16.72 9.17 -14.83
C GLU A 217 -17.53 8.66 -13.64
N TYR A 218 -17.67 9.50 -12.62
CA TYR A 218 -18.53 9.24 -11.47
C TYR A 218 -19.96 9.73 -11.73
N ASP A 219 -20.92 8.81 -11.57
CA ASP A 219 -22.35 9.10 -11.52
C ASP A 219 -22.81 9.57 -10.12
N LYS A 220 -24.13 9.77 -9.95
CA LYS A 220 -24.72 10.26 -8.68
C LYS A 220 -24.60 9.27 -7.51
N LYS A 221 -24.37 7.97 -7.76
CA LYS A 221 -24.33 6.94 -6.70
C LYS A 221 -23.09 7.07 -5.83
N TYR A 222 -21.94 7.44 -6.40
CA TYR A 222 -20.68 7.62 -5.65
C TYR A 222 -20.81 8.75 -4.64
N ARG A 223 -21.46 9.86 -5.04
CA ARG A 223 -21.81 10.93 -4.10
C ARG A 223 -22.73 10.41 -3.00
N ARG A 224 -23.75 9.62 -3.34
CA ARG A 224 -24.71 9.07 -2.37
C ARG A 224 -24.03 8.12 -1.38
N GLU A 225 -23.10 7.28 -1.84
CA GLU A 225 -22.28 6.42 -1.00
C GLU A 225 -21.45 7.24 -0.01
N PHE A 226 -20.77 8.30 -0.49
CA PHE A 226 -20.03 9.21 0.36
C PHE A 226 -20.92 9.89 1.41
N ILE A 227 -22.09 10.42 1.01
CA ILE A 227 -23.02 11.07 1.93
C ILE A 227 -23.51 10.09 3.01
N ASN A 228 -23.87 8.87 2.63
CA ASN A 228 -24.30 7.84 3.58
C ASN A 228 -23.18 7.46 4.56
N TYR A 229 -21.96 7.29 4.05
CA TYR A 229 -20.78 7.04 4.86
C TYR A 229 -20.53 8.19 5.85
N ALA A 230 -20.62 9.45 5.40
CA ALA A 230 -20.45 10.62 6.25
C ALA A 230 -21.56 10.75 7.31
N ARG A 231 -22.83 10.49 6.96
CA ARG A 231 -23.95 10.48 7.91
C ARG A 231 -23.77 9.42 9.00
N GLN A 232 -23.35 8.21 8.62
CA GLN A 232 -23.08 7.15 9.59
C GLN A 232 -21.95 7.53 10.54
N PHE A 233 -20.88 8.16 10.01
CA PHE A 233 -19.76 8.58 10.84
C PHE A 233 -20.16 9.66 11.86
N TYR A 234 -20.91 10.67 11.43
CA TYR A 234 -21.33 11.79 12.29
C TYR A 234 -22.69 11.58 12.95
N LEU A 235 -23.13 10.34 13.16
CA LEU A 235 -24.46 10.02 13.69
C LEU A 235 -24.80 10.79 14.99
N ASN A 236 -23.79 11.06 15.83
CA ASN A 236 -23.95 11.77 17.11
C ASN A 236 -23.60 13.27 17.05
N ASN A 237 -23.35 13.83 15.87
CA ASN A 237 -22.96 15.21 15.66
C ASN A 237 -23.96 15.93 14.73
N GLU A 238 -25.03 16.45 15.33
CA GLU A 238 -26.13 17.13 14.63
C GLU A 238 -25.65 18.28 13.73
N GLN A 239 -24.60 19.00 14.13
CA GLN A 239 -24.06 20.09 13.31
C GLN A 239 -23.39 19.57 12.04
N GLN A 240 -22.60 18.50 12.14
CA GLN A 240 -21.96 17.90 10.97
C GLN A 240 -22.99 17.25 10.06
N LEU A 241 -24.01 16.58 10.62
CA LEU A 241 -25.15 16.07 9.85
C LEU A 241 -25.84 17.19 9.07
N ASN A 242 -26.15 18.31 9.71
CA ASN A 242 -26.72 19.48 9.03
C ASN A 242 -25.84 20.04 7.90
N LEU A 243 -24.51 19.96 8.03
CA LEU A 243 -23.58 20.36 6.95
C LEU A 243 -23.57 19.33 5.81
N ILE A 244 -23.69 18.05 6.12
CA ILE A 244 -23.76 16.96 5.15
C ILE A 244 -25.08 16.99 4.39
N ASP A 245 -26.20 17.26 5.06
CA ASP A 245 -27.50 17.40 4.40
C ASP A 245 -27.51 18.60 3.44
N LYS A 246 -26.94 19.74 3.88
CA LYS A 246 -26.74 20.89 2.98
C LYS A 246 -25.87 20.55 1.77
N LEU A 247 -24.83 19.74 1.96
CA LEU A 247 -23.98 19.26 0.87
C LEU A 247 -24.77 18.38 -0.09
N ASP A 248 -25.55 17.42 0.42
CA ASP A 248 -26.37 16.51 -0.38
C ASP A 248 -27.41 17.27 -1.23
N ASP A 249 -28.16 18.16 -0.59
CA ASP A 249 -29.26 18.92 -1.21
C ASP A 249 -28.77 19.92 -2.26
N ASN A 250 -27.63 20.58 -2.00
CA ASN A 250 -27.20 21.75 -2.77
C ASN A 250 -25.93 21.50 -3.59
N TYR A 251 -25.39 20.27 -3.64
CA TYR A 251 -24.11 20.00 -4.31
C TYR A 251 -24.05 20.58 -5.73
N SER A 252 -25.09 20.35 -6.52
CA SER A 252 -25.19 20.79 -7.92
C SER A 252 -25.50 22.28 -8.10
N LEU A 253 -25.89 22.99 -7.05
CA LEU A 253 -26.20 24.43 -7.10
C LEU A 253 -24.95 25.30 -7.01
N HIS A 254 -23.82 24.72 -6.58
CA HIS A 254 -22.56 25.42 -6.39
C HIS A 254 -21.42 24.69 -7.06
N THR A 255 -20.34 25.41 -7.33
CA THR A 255 -19.16 24.80 -7.95
C THR A 255 -18.36 23.99 -6.92
N PRO A 256 -17.60 22.97 -7.34
CA PRO A 256 -16.69 22.25 -6.46
C PRO A 256 -15.71 23.15 -5.69
N ILE A 257 -15.18 24.20 -6.34
CA ILE A 257 -14.31 25.19 -5.67
C ILE A 257 -15.03 25.85 -4.49
N TRP A 258 -16.30 26.25 -4.68
CA TRP A 258 -17.12 26.85 -3.62
C TRP A 258 -17.27 25.92 -2.41
N TRP A 259 -17.47 24.62 -2.65
CA TRP A 259 -17.54 23.64 -1.57
C TRP A 259 -16.21 23.45 -0.87
N TYR A 260 -15.11 23.38 -1.63
CA TYR A 260 -13.76 23.25 -1.08
C TYR A 260 -13.35 24.44 -0.20
N THR A 261 -13.83 25.65 -0.52
CA THR A 261 -13.45 26.88 0.19
C THR A 261 -14.46 27.32 1.24
N ARG A 262 -15.51 26.53 1.52
CA ARG A 262 -16.52 26.80 2.56
C ARG A 262 -16.39 25.88 3.76
N LYS A 263 -17.02 26.30 4.86
CA LYS A 263 -17.10 25.51 6.09
C LYS A 263 -17.94 24.25 5.86
N CYS A 264 -17.29 23.18 5.41
CA CYS A 264 -17.81 21.83 5.30
C CYS A 264 -16.69 20.82 5.60
N CYS A 265 -17.02 19.53 5.63
CA CYS A 265 -16.05 18.47 5.93
C CYS A 265 -15.09 18.15 4.76
N LEU A 266 -15.40 18.55 3.52
CA LEU A 266 -14.66 18.11 2.33
C LEU A 266 -13.19 18.54 2.33
N TYR A 267 -12.90 19.80 2.66
CA TYR A 267 -11.53 20.31 2.70
C TYR A 267 -10.66 19.57 3.70
N SER A 268 -11.13 19.44 4.94
CA SER A 268 -10.36 18.79 6.01
C SER A 268 -10.22 17.29 5.78
N MET A 269 -11.27 16.62 5.29
CA MET A 269 -11.23 15.20 4.98
C MET A 269 -10.25 14.91 3.84
N LEU A 270 -10.33 15.66 2.74
CA LEU A 270 -9.51 15.40 1.56
C LEU A 270 -8.02 15.58 1.86
N ARG A 271 -7.68 16.72 2.48
CA ARG A 271 -6.29 17.04 2.86
C ARG A 271 -5.68 15.96 3.73
N LYS A 272 -6.42 15.53 4.74
CA LYS A 272 -5.94 14.52 5.67
C LYS A 272 -5.88 13.15 5.00
N ALA A 273 -6.83 12.81 4.12
CA ALA A 273 -6.83 11.52 3.43
C ALA A 273 -5.54 11.36 2.60
N PHE A 274 -5.10 12.42 1.92
CA PHE A 274 -3.82 12.42 1.20
C PHE A 274 -2.58 12.47 2.10
N TYR A 275 -2.65 13.08 3.28
CA TYR A 275 -1.53 13.08 4.23
C TYR A 275 -1.25 11.71 4.84
N TYR A 276 -2.30 11.00 5.22
CA TYR A 276 -2.19 9.65 5.79
C TYR A 276 -2.28 8.55 4.74
N GLN A 277 -2.40 8.91 3.45
CA GLN A 277 -2.64 7.97 2.35
C GLN A 277 -3.82 7.01 2.62
N ASN A 278 -4.92 7.54 3.19
CA ASN A 278 -6.13 6.77 3.42
C ASN A 278 -6.90 6.62 2.09
N PHE A 279 -6.56 5.57 1.34
CA PHE A 279 -7.09 5.33 0.00
C PHE A 279 -8.60 5.04 0.00
N GLU A 280 -9.17 4.50 1.09
CA GLU A 280 -10.62 4.28 1.20
C GLU A 280 -11.37 5.62 1.14
N VAL A 281 -10.93 6.61 1.91
CA VAL A 281 -11.57 7.93 1.91
C VAL A 281 -11.26 8.71 0.64
N ILE A 282 -10.03 8.59 0.11
CA ILE A 282 -9.68 9.15 -1.21
C ILE A 282 -10.64 8.60 -2.29
N TYR A 283 -10.90 7.29 -2.30
CA TYR A 283 -11.83 6.64 -3.22
C TYR A 283 -13.26 7.17 -3.04
N LYS A 284 -13.76 7.27 -1.80
CA LYS A 284 -15.11 7.80 -1.53
C LYS A 284 -15.26 9.27 -1.94
N LEU A 285 -14.19 10.06 -1.84
CA LEU A 285 -14.14 11.46 -2.28
C LEU A 285 -13.79 11.63 -3.76
N ALA A 286 -13.56 10.55 -4.51
CA ALA A 286 -12.98 10.65 -5.83
C ALA A 286 -13.86 11.42 -6.83
N PHE A 287 -15.19 11.34 -6.70
CA PHE A 287 -16.11 12.17 -7.49
C PHE A 287 -15.83 13.67 -7.30
N PHE A 288 -15.62 14.10 -6.05
CA PHE A 288 -15.37 15.49 -5.70
C PHE A 288 -13.96 15.92 -6.10
N ILE A 289 -12.96 15.06 -5.92
CA ILE A 289 -11.59 15.27 -6.39
C ILE A 289 -11.58 15.57 -7.89
N ARG A 290 -12.26 14.73 -8.68
CA ARG A 290 -12.39 14.85 -10.13
C ARG A 290 -13.14 16.11 -10.52
N ASP A 291 -14.25 16.43 -9.84
CA ASP A 291 -15.03 17.65 -10.08
C ASP A 291 -14.22 18.91 -9.78
N LEU A 292 -13.51 18.96 -8.64
CA LEU A 292 -12.67 20.08 -8.22
C LEU A 292 -11.50 20.30 -9.17
N HIS A 293 -10.82 19.23 -9.61
CA HIS A 293 -9.78 19.33 -10.61
C HIS A 293 -10.30 19.93 -11.92
N LYS A 294 -11.44 19.43 -12.44
CA LYS A 294 -12.05 19.93 -13.68
C LYS A 294 -12.48 21.39 -13.56
N ASP A 295 -13.05 21.78 -12.41
CA ASP A 295 -13.50 23.15 -12.15
C ASP A 295 -12.33 24.15 -12.10
N ILE A 296 -11.23 23.79 -11.42
CA ILE A 296 -10.00 24.60 -11.41
C ILE A 296 -9.42 24.72 -12.82
N LYS A 297 -9.32 23.61 -13.56
CA LYS A 297 -8.77 23.62 -14.92
C LYS A 297 -9.61 24.45 -15.88
N LYS A 298 -10.94 24.33 -15.80
CA LYS A 298 -11.86 25.15 -16.60
C LYS A 298 -11.71 26.63 -16.28
N SER A 299 -11.69 26.98 -14.99
CA SER A 299 -11.56 28.37 -14.54
C SER A 299 -10.21 28.98 -14.93
N HIS A 300 -9.13 28.20 -14.81
CA HIS A 300 -7.79 28.60 -15.24
C HIS A 300 -7.77 29.02 -16.72
N LEU A 301 -8.32 28.17 -17.60
CA LEU A 301 -8.40 28.43 -19.05
C LEU A 301 -9.27 29.66 -19.40
N GLN A 302 -10.33 29.91 -18.63
CA GLN A 302 -11.22 31.05 -18.86
C GLN A 302 -10.59 32.39 -18.44
N ALA A 303 -9.89 32.44 -17.31
CA ALA A 303 -9.38 33.68 -16.74
C ALA A 303 -8.04 34.16 -17.32
N HIS A 304 -7.19 33.27 -17.84
CA HIS A 304 -5.78 33.58 -18.10
C HIS A 304 -5.38 33.58 -19.58
N SER A 305 -6.34 33.57 -20.49
CA SER A 305 -6.06 33.67 -21.93
C SER A 305 -5.35 34.96 -22.35
N HIS A 306 -5.23 35.97 -21.46
CA HIS A 306 -4.66 37.30 -21.76
C HIS A 306 -3.52 37.71 -20.81
N GLN A 307 -3.11 36.85 -19.87
CA GLN A 307 -2.06 37.15 -18.90
C GLN A 307 -0.74 36.47 -19.30
N HIS A 308 0.28 37.25 -19.63
CA HIS A 308 1.54 36.74 -20.19
C HIS A 308 2.73 36.75 -19.22
N ARG A 309 2.56 37.24 -17.99
CA ARG A 309 3.63 37.29 -16.98
C ARG A 309 3.44 36.21 -15.93
N ALA A 310 4.49 35.44 -15.70
CA ALA A 310 4.56 34.48 -14.60
C ALA A 310 4.28 35.15 -13.26
N ILE A 311 3.59 34.43 -12.37
CA ILE A 311 3.31 34.85 -11.00
C ILE A 311 4.13 34.01 -10.02
N ILE A 312 4.45 34.59 -8.87
CA ILE A 312 5.12 33.87 -7.78
C ILE A 312 4.12 33.70 -6.66
N VAL A 313 3.93 32.47 -6.21
CA VAL A 313 3.05 32.13 -5.10
C VAL A 313 3.84 31.45 -3.98
N TYR A 314 3.38 31.63 -2.76
CA TYR A 314 4.05 31.14 -1.56
C TYR A 314 3.17 30.16 -0.80
N ARG A 315 3.77 29.08 -0.30
CA ARG A 315 3.15 28.14 0.65
C ARG A 315 4.07 27.99 1.85
N ALA A 316 3.53 28.20 3.04
CA ALA A 316 4.23 27.95 4.29
C ALA A 316 3.82 26.60 4.89
N THR A 317 4.78 25.88 5.48
CA THR A 317 4.57 24.61 6.20
C THR A 317 5.62 24.44 7.30
N SER A 318 5.42 23.44 8.16
CA SER A 318 6.47 22.88 9.02
C SER A 318 6.89 21.49 8.53
N MET A 319 8.13 21.09 8.82
CA MET A 319 8.62 19.71 8.66
C MET A 319 9.68 19.40 9.73
N THR A 320 10.07 18.13 9.85
CA THR A 320 11.15 17.67 10.75
C THR A 320 12.54 17.92 10.16
N ASN A 321 13.58 17.87 11.01
CA ASN A 321 14.98 17.94 10.55
C ASN A 321 15.30 16.84 9.53
N ASN A 322 14.85 15.61 9.78
CA ASN A 322 15.10 14.47 8.90
C ASN A 322 14.47 14.66 7.51
N GLU A 323 13.26 15.20 7.44
CA GLU A 323 12.60 15.50 6.16
C GLU A 323 13.35 16.57 5.37
N LEU A 324 13.85 17.62 6.04
CA LEU A 324 14.65 18.64 5.38
C LEU A 324 15.98 18.08 4.89
N GLU A 325 16.69 17.31 5.71
CA GLU A 325 17.95 16.66 5.33
C GLU A 325 17.75 15.76 4.10
N HIS A 326 16.65 15.01 4.05
CA HIS A 326 16.31 14.19 2.89
C HIS A 326 16.13 15.03 1.61
N ILE A 327 15.44 16.17 1.69
CA ILE A 327 15.28 17.10 0.55
C ILE A 327 16.64 17.70 0.14
N GLN A 328 17.46 18.11 1.11
CA GLN A 328 18.78 18.71 0.87
C GLN A 328 19.75 17.71 0.22
N ASN A 329 19.74 16.46 0.68
CA ASN A 329 20.55 15.37 0.14
C ASN A 329 20.08 14.93 -1.25
N SER A 330 18.83 15.24 -1.61
CA SER A 330 18.20 14.90 -2.89
C SER A 330 18.14 16.08 -3.86
N LYS A 331 19.23 16.86 -3.99
CA LYS A 331 19.24 18.09 -4.80
C LYS A 331 18.75 17.83 -6.25
N GLY A 332 17.73 18.58 -6.69
CA GLY A 332 17.11 18.42 -8.01
C GLY A 332 16.01 17.36 -8.09
N CYS A 333 15.63 16.75 -6.96
CA CYS A 333 14.55 15.76 -6.88
C CYS A 333 13.20 16.29 -7.36
N LEU A 334 12.30 15.36 -7.64
CA LEU A 334 10.91 15.66 -7.93
C LEU A 334 10.11 15.72 -6.63
N LEU A 335 9.28 16.75 -6.49
CA LEU A 335 8.37 16.95 -5.36
C LEU A 335 6.96 17.08 -5.90
N SER A 336 6.02 16.36 -5.31
CA SER A 336 4.59 16.50 -5.59
C SER A 336 3.86 16.88 -4.31
N PHE A 337 2.97 17.87 -4.40
CA PHE A 337 1.96 18.07 -3.37
C PHE A 337 0.83 17.05 -3.60
N ASN A 338 0.49 16.31 -2.55
CA ASN A 338 -0.45 15.19 -2.65
C ASN A 338 -1.92 15.62 -2.73
N ASP A 339 -2.22 16.87 -2.36
CA ASP A 339 -3.55 17.48 -2.35
C ASP A 339 -3.57 18.78 -3.17
N PHE A 340 -4.75 19.39 -3.32
CA PHE A 340 -4.92 20.75 -3.85
C PHE A 340 -4.18 21.76 -2.96
N LEU A 341 -3.38 22.63 -3.58
CA LEU A 341 -2.46 23.50 -2.84
C LEU A 341 -3.00 24.91 -2.72
N SER A 342 -3.36 25.31 -1.50
CA SER A 342 -3.67 26.70 -1.18
C SER A 342 -2.39 27.49 -0.92
N THR A 343 -2.20 28.54 -1.72
CA THR A 343 -1.03 29.42 -1.77
C THR A 343 -1.46 30.88 -1.69
N THR A 344 -0.50 31.79 -1.50
CA THR A 344 -0.75 33.24 -1.46
C THR A 344 0.25 33.98 -2.35
N LEU A 345 -0.18 35.08 -2.97
CA LEU A 345 0.72 36.02 -3.68
C LEU A 345 1.63 36.80 -2.71
N GLU A 346 1.27 36.89 -1.42
CA GLU A 346 1.99 37.70 -0.45
C GLU A 346 2.98 36.88 0.39
N ARG A 347 4.27 37.07 0.15
CA ARG A 347 5.34 36.43 0.94
C ARG A 347 5.22 36.68 2.45
N ASN A 348 4.78 37.87 2.85
CA ASN A 348 4.63 38.26 4.26
C ASN A 348 3.55 37.44 4.98
N ILE A 349 2.48 37.03 4.29
CA ILE A 349 1.45 36.15 4.86
C ILE A 349 2.05 34.77 5.18
N ALA A 350 2.84 34.21 4.25
CA ALA A 350 3.55 32.95 4.46
C ALA A 350 4.53 33.04 5.64
N LEU A 351 5.33 34.10 5.72
CA LEU A 351 6.28 34.34 6.83
C LEU A 351 5.57 34.43 8.20
N ARG A 352 4.45 35.16 8.28
CA ARG A 352 3.65 35.24 9.51
C ARG A 352 3.16 33.86 9.95
N PHE A 353 2.75 33.02 9.00
CA PHE A 353 2.31 31.66 9.30
C PHE A 353 3.45 30.80 9.87
N VAL A 354 4.64 30.84 9.27
CA VAL A 354 5.79 30.08 9.77
C VAL A 354 6.26 30.57 11.14
N ASN A 355 6.25 31.87 11.39
CA ASN A 355 6.61 32.42 12.70
C ASN A 355 5.68 31.94 13.83
N LEU A 356 4.42 31.63 13.52
CA LEU A 356 3.50 31.02 14.50
C LEU A 356 3.86 29.56 14.82
N LEU A 357 4.47 28.84 13.86
CA LEU A 357 4.90 27.45 14.03
C LEU A 357 6.18 27.30 14.85
N ARG A 358 6.98 28.37 14.99
CA ARG A 358 8.27 28.37 15.72
C ARG A 358 8.18 28.03 17.21
N ASN A 359 6.99 28.06 17.80
CA ASN A 359 6.80 27.69 19.19
C ASN A 359 7.03 26.19 19.44
N ASP A 360 6.97 25.36 18.40
CA ASP A 360 7.34 23.95 18.47
C ASP A 360 8.84 23.79 18.29
N THR A 361 9.56 23.36 19.32
CA THR A 361 11.01 23.19 19.31
C THR A 361 11.51 22.02 18.45
N ASN A 362 10.62 21.21 17.88
CA ASN A 362 10.99 20.06 17.04
C ASN A 362 10.69 20.28 15.54
N SER A 363 10.13 21.43 15.15
CA SER A 363 9.76 21.71 13.76
C SER A 363 10.64 22.77 13.07
N ILE A 364 10.93 22.57 11.80
CA ILE A 364 11.53 23.58 10.93
C ILE A 364 10.44 24.25 10.12
N GLY A 365 10.51 25.58 10.06
CA GLY A 365 9.67 26.37 9.19
C GLY A 365 10.15 26.34 7.74
N ILE A 366 9.25 26.07 6.80
CA ILE A 366 9.54 26.04 5.37
C ILE A 366 8.61 26.98 4.61
N ILE A 367 9.18 27.75 3.68
CA ILE A 367 8.44 28.54 2.70
C ILE A 367 8.77 27.99 1.31
N TYR A 368 7.78 27.40 0.66
CA TYR A 368 7.87 27.07 -0.76
C TYR A 368 7.58 28.32 -1.58
N LYS A 369 8.50 28.68 -2.46
CA LYS A 369 8.36 29.73 -3.46
C LYS A 369 8.15 29.07 -4.83
N ILE A 370 6.96 29.22 -5.37
CA ILE A 370 6.51 28.49 -6.56
C ILE A 370 6.31 29.48 -7.70
N VAL A 371 6.96 29.22 -8.84
CA VAL A 371 6.77 30.00 -10.07
C VAL A 371 5.66 29.36 -10.89
N VAL A 372 4.61 30.12 -11.20
CA VAL A 372 3.47 29.66 -11.99
C VAL A 372 3.38 30.47 -13.28
N ASP A 373 3.45 29.77 -14.41
CA ASP A 373 3.22 30.35 -15.73
C ASP A 373 1.72 30.33 -16.06
N PRO A 374 1.05 31.48 -16.21
CA PRO A 374 -0.39 31.58 -16.50
C PRO A 374 -0.80 30.94 -17.82
N VAL A 375 0.12 30.80 -18.78
CA VAL A 375 -0.17 30.19 -20.10
C VAL A 375 -0.04 28.67 -20.05
N SER A 376 0.69 28.14 -19.06
CA SER A 376 0.99 26.72 -18.97
C SER A 376 -0.15 25.93 -18.34
N THR A 377 -0.65 24.91 -19.04
CA THR A 377 -1.65 23.99 -18.49
C THR A 377 -1.07 22.98 -17.49
N THR A 378 0.23 23.04 -17.20
CA THR A 378 0.91 22.11 -16.29
C THR A 378 0.57 22.36 -14.83
N ILE A 379 0.27 23.62 -14.47
CA ILE A 379 -0.17 24.01 -13.13
C ILE A 379 -1.54 24.70 -13.21
N PRO A 380 -2.65 23.97 -13.39
CA PRO A 380 -3.97 24.60 -13.36
C PRO A 380 -4.20 25.26 -12.01
N TYR A 381 -4.60 26.54 -12.02
CA TYR A 381 -4.86 27.29 -10.80
C TYR A 381 -6.02 28.29 -10.95
N ILE A 382 -6.55 28.73 -9.81
CA ILE A 382 -7.56 29.78 -9.73
C ILE A 382 -7.25 30.75 -8.58
N ALA A 383 -7.48 32.04 -8.80
CA ALA A 383 -7.50 33.03 -7.73
C ALA A 383 -8.83 32.96 -6.96
N LEU A 384 -8.78 32.90 -5.63
CA LEU A 384 -9.95 32.70 -4.77
C LEU A 384 -10.66 33.99 -4.34
N ASN A 385 -10.25 35.14 -4.90
CA ASN A 385 -10.82 36.45 -4.59
C ASN A 385 -12.35 36.41 -4.68
N ASN A 386 -13.05 36.76 -3.59
CA ASN A 386 -14.52 36.73 -3.46
C ASN A 386 -15.22 35.35 -3.51
N LEU A 387 -14.48 34.23 -3.64
CA LEU A 387 -15.03 32.86 -3.67
C LEU A 387 -14.79 32.09 -2.36
N SER A 388 -13.77 32.49 -1.60
CA SER A 388 -13.36 31.81 -0.36
C SER A 388 -14.12 32.31 0.87
N TYR A 389 -14.61 31.38 1.69
CA TYR A 389 -15.04 31.68 3.06
C TYR A 389 -13.87 31.62 4.06
N LEU A 390 -12.74 31.03 3.65
CA LEU A 390 -11.57 30.77 4.49
C LEU A 390 -10.55 31.91 4.50
N SER A 391 -10.71 32.92 3.62
CA SER A 391 -9.82 34.06 3.51
C SER A 391 -10.55 35.38 3.28
N GLY A 392 -10.18 36.36 4.10
CA GLY A 392 -10.55 37.77 3.90
C GLY A 392 -9.42 38.59 3.27
N ASN A 393 -8.44 37.95 2.63
CA ASN A 393 -7.28 38.60 2.04
C ASN A 393 -7.30 38.40 0.52
N ASP A 394 -7.08 39.48 -0.22
CA ASP A 394 -6.85 39.44 -1.66
C ASP A 394 -5.58 38.63 -1.98
N GLY A 395 -5.63 37.79 -3.02
CA GLY A 395 -4.43 37.12 -3.56
C GLY A 395 -4.19 35.68 -3.12
N ASP A 396 -5.19 35.00 -2.55
CA ASP A 396 -5.15 33.55 -2.36
C ASP A 396 -5.31 32.80 -3.69
N ILE A 397 -4.46 31.80 -3.92
CA ILE A 397 -4.46 31.00 -5.14
C ILE A 397 -4.55 29.51 -4.78
N LEU A 398 -5.43 28.79 -5.47
CA LEU A 398 -5.58 27.35 -5.35
C LEU A 398 -5.00 26.64 -6.58
N LEU A 399 -3.96 25.82 -6.37
CA LEU A 399 -3.37 24.97 -7.40
C LEU A 399 -4.00 23.57 -7.39
N SER A 400 -4.04 22.93 -8.56
CA SER A 400 -4.50 21.56 -8.72
C SER A 400 -3.47 20.50 -8.31
N MET A 401 -3.95 19.31 -7.92
CA MET A 401 -3.18 18.26 -7.20
C MET A 401 -2.24 17.35 -8.04
N ASN A 402 -2.12 17.59 -9.36
CA ASN A 402 -1.32 16.74 -10.28
C ASN A 402 0.01 17.38 -10.73
N THR A 403 0.42 18.46 -10.07
CA THR A 403 1.64 19.14 -10.46
C THR A 403 2.85 18.46 -9.81
N ILE A 404 3.85 18.13 -10.63
CA ILE A 404 5.18 17.69 -10.17
C ILE A 404 6.12 18.88 -10.31
N PHE A 405 6.90 19.14 -9.27
CA PHE A 405 7.86 20.23 -9.18
C PHE A 405 9.28 19.68 -9.12
N ARG A 406 10.23 20.39 -9.72
CA ARG A 406 11.64 20.23 -9.40
C ARG A 406 12.01 21.11 -8.22
N VAL A 407 12.72 20.50 -7.26
CA VAL A 407 13.31 21.22 -6.14
C VAL A 407 14.56 21.95 -6.63
N GLY A 408 14.52 23.28 -6.57
CA GLY A 408 15.62 24.17 -6.92
C GLY A 408 16.50 24.51 -5.73
N GLN A 409 16.87 25.78 -5.63
CA GLN A 409 17.70 26.28 -4.53
C GLN A 409 16.95 26.23 -3.20
N ILE A 410 17.65 25.82 -2.14
CA ILE A 410 17.20 25.80 -0.75
C ILE A 410 18.04 26.83 0.00
N GLU A 411 17.41 27.87 0.53
CA GLU A 411 18.07 28.98 1.23
C GLU A 411 17.70 28.97 2.72
N GLN A 412 18.71 28.95 3.58
CA GLN A 412 18.48 29.14 5.01
C GLN A 412 18.30 30.63 5.29
N MET A 413 17.12 31.02 5.74
CA MET A 413 16.81 32.43 6.04
C MET A 413 17.20 32.84 7.46
N SER A 414 17.04 31.92 8.42
CA SER A 414 17.43 32.09 9.82
C SER A 414 17.44 30.72 10.52
N GLU A 415 17.72 30.70 11.82
CA GLU A 415 17.64 29.46 12.60
C GLU A 415 16.25 28.82 12.45
N ARG A 416 16.23 27.59 11.93
CA ARG A 416 15.02 26.78 11.69
C ARG A 416 13.98 27.42 10.76
N LEU A 417 14.43 28.18 9.78
CA LEU A 417 13.59 28.71 8.69
C LEU A 417 14.32 28.62 7.35
N TYR A 418 13.70 27.93 6.38
CA TYR A 418 14.23 27.78 5.02
C TYR A 418 13.22 28.21 3.96
N GLU A 419 13.71 28.76 2.85
CA GLU A 419 12.95 28.99 1.62
C GLU A 419 13.39 27.97 0.57
N ILE A 420 12.43 27.30 -0.08
CA ILE A 420 12.66 26.29 -1.11
C ILE A 420 12.02 26.75 -2.41
N ASN A 421 12.85 26.91 -3.45
CA ASN A 421 12.38 27.26 -4.79
C ASN A 421 11.85 26.02 -5.51
N LEU A 422 10.62 26.11 -6.05
CA LEU A 422 9.98 25.05 -6.81
C LEU A 422 9.63 25.53 -8.22
N PHE A 423 9.96 24.71 -9.20
CA PHE A 423 9.68 24.95 -10.62
C PHE A 423 8.83 23.81 -11.18
N PRO A 424 7.80 24.06 -12.03
CA PRO A 424 7.09 22.98 -12.69
C PRO A 424 8.06 22.09 -13.46
N ALA A 425 7.97 20.79 -13.24
CA ALA A 425 8.74 19.84 -14.01
C ALA A 425 8.23 19.84 -15.47
N SER A 426 9.15 19.84 -16.42
CA SER A 426 8.84 20.02 -17.83
C SER A 426 8.71 18.67 -18.53
N LYS A 427 7.87 18.57 -19.56
CA LYS A 427 7.87 17.40 -20.46
C LYS A 427 9.18 17.25 -21.27
N LYS A 428 10.05 18.27 -21.25
CA LYS A 428 11.39 18.23 -21.85
C LYS A 428 12.41 17.54 -20.94
N ASP A 429 12.06 17.30 -19.69
CA ASP A 429 12.90 16.61 -18.73
C ASP A 429 12.89 15.10 -19.04
N GLU A 430 14.04 14.50 -19.32
CA GLU A 430 14.11 13.06 -19.63
C GLU A 430 13.58 12.22 -18.46
N GLU A 431 13.85 12.61 -17.22
CA GLU A 431 13.40 11.89 -16.04
C GLU A 431 11.88 11.89 -15.87
N ILE A 432 11.23 13.01 -16.21
CA ILE A 432 9.75 13.10 -16.21
C ILE A 432 9.18 12.27 -17.35
N LYS A 433 9.84 12.28 -18.51
CA LYS A 433 9.42 11.46 -19.65
C LYS A 433 9.50 9.98 -19.30
N SER A 434 10.60 9.50 -18.74
CA SER A 434 10.77 8.12 -18.27
C SER A 434 9.75 7.76 -17.20
N LEU A 435 9.46 8.66 -16.25
CA LEU A 435 8.44 8.44 -15.24
C LEU A 435 7.03 8.33 -15.86
N ILE A 436 6.69 9.17 -16.84
CA ILE A 436 5.41 9.12 -17.53
C ILE A 436 5.27 7.83 -18.34
N GLU A 437 6.32 7.44 -19.07
CA GLU A 437 6.37 6.19 -19.82
C GLU A 437 6.19 5.00 -18.89
N TYR A 438 6.94 4.95 -17.77
CA TYR A 438 6.77 3.91 -16.76
C TYR A 438 5.36 3.84 -16.18
N ILE A 439 4.75 4.98 -15.84
CA ILE A 439 3.36 5.02 -15.35
C ILE A 439 2.40 4.51 -16.42
N GLN A 440 2.60 4.86 -17.69
CA GLN A 440 1.74 4.41 -18.79
C GLN A 440 1.84 2.89 -18.99
N ASP A 441 3.06 2.36 -19.02
CA ASP A 441 3.33 0.93 -19.16
C ASP A 441 2.82 0.13 -17.95
N SER A 442 2.97 0.69 -16.74
CA SER A 442 2.47 0.07 -15.50
C SER A 442 0.94 0.03 -15.44
N LEU A 443 0.26 0.96 -16.11
CA LEU A 443 -1.20 1.10 -16.13
C LEU A 443 -1.87 0.45 -17.34
N GLU A 444 -1.27 -0.59 -17.93
CA GLU A 444 -1.98 -1.42 -18.92
C GLU A 444 -3.14 -2.20 -18.27
N GLY A 445 -4.23 -2.36 -19.04
CA GLY A 445 -5.38 -3.14 -18.59
C GLY A 445 -6.70 -2.75 -19.25
N PRO A 446 -7.74 -3.60 -19.12
CA PRO A 446 -8.96 -3.53 -19.93
C PRO A 446 -9.88 -2.36 -19.56
N SER A 447 -9.86 -1.88 -18.32
CA SER A 447 -10.70 -0.78 -17.88
C SER A 447 -9.97 0.15 -16.91
N ILE A 448 -10.48 1.38 -16.77
CA ILE A 448 -9.91 2.38 -15.87
C ILE A 448 -10.01 1.96 -14.40
N TRP A 449 -11.04 1.18 -14.08
CA TRP A 449 -11.25 0.65 -12.76
C TRP A 449 -10.31 -0.50 -12.44
N TYR A 450 -10.01 -1.37 -13.41
CA TYR A 450 -8.97 -2.37 -13.27
C TYR A 450 -7.63 -1.71 -12.91
N LYS A 451 -7.26 -0.65 -13.64
CA LYS A 451 -6.05 0.12 -13.36
C LYS A 451 -6.03 0.65 -11.93
N LEU A 452 -7.17 1.15 -11.43
CA LEU A 452 -7.28 1.58 -10.04
C LEU A 452 -7.03 0.41 -9.07
N CYS A 453 -7.70 -0.72 -9.26
CA CYS A 453 -7.55 -1.89 -8.40
C CYS A 453 -6.13 -2.46 -8.43
N LYS A 454 -5.47 -2.50 -9.59
CA LYS A 454 -4.07 -2.92 -9.71
C LYS A 454 -3.17 -2.06 -8.83
N VAL A 455 -3.31 -0.74 -8.91
CA VAL A 455 -2.55 0.18 -8.05
C VAL A 455 -2.90 0.00 -6.56
N MET A 456 -4.16 -0.29 -6.23
CA MET A 456 -4.52 -0.63 -4.84
C MET A 456 -3.83 -1.91 -4.37
N VAL A 457 -3.74 -2.93 -5.21
CA VAL A 457 -2.99 -4.16 -4.90
C VAL A 457 -1.50 -3.86 -4.71
N ASP A 458 -0.90 -3.03 -5.56
CA ASP A 458 0.51 -2.61 -5.44
C ASP A 458 0.78 -1.81 -4.15
N LEU A 459 -0.23 -1.11 -3.63
CA LEU A 459 -0.22 -0.40 -2.35
C LEU A 459 -0.57 -1.30 -1.15
N ASN A 460 -0.83 -2.59 -1.39
CA ASN A 460 -1.33 -3.57 -0.40
C ASN A 460 -2.71 -3.23 0.20
N GLU A 461 -3.51 -2.42 -0.50
CA GLU A 461 -4.88 -2.04 -0.16
C GLU A 461 -5.88 -3.09 -0.67
N TYR A 462 -5.71 -4.35 -0.26
CA TYR A 462 -6.47 -5.49 -0.80
C TYR A 462 -7.97 -5.41 -0.48
N ASP A 463 -8.35 -4.94 0.70
CA ASP A 463 -9.75 -4.77 1.10
C ASP A 463 -10.47 -3.75 0.21
N LEU A 464 -9.79 -2.64 -0.11
CA LEU A 464 -10.32 -1.62 -1.00
C LEU A 464 -10.38 -2.13 -2.44
N ALA A 465 -9.35 -2.82 -2.93
CA ALA A 465 -9.36 -3.45 -4.26
C ALA A 465 -10.54 -4.42 -4.41
N GLU A 466 -10.78 -5.28 -3.40
CA GLU A 466 -11.91 -6.20 -3.39
C GLU A 466 -13.27 -5.46 -3.40
N HIS A 467 -13.41 -4.41 -2.59
CA HIS A 467 -14.62 -3.58 -2.54
C HIS A 467 -14.92 -2.93 -3.90
N ILE A 468 -13.90 -2.35 -4.54
CA ILE A 468 -14.03 -1.71 -5.85
C ILE A 468 -14.46 -2.75 -6.90
N TYR A 469 -13.77 -3.88 -7.00
CA TYR A 469 -14.12 -4.95 -7.94
C TYR A 469 -15.54 -5.49 -7.73
N LYS A 470 -15.97 -5.68 -6.47
CA LYS A 470 -17.36 -6.08 -6.16
C LYS A 470 -18.37 -5.05 -6.64
N THR A 471 -18.08 -3.77 -6.40
CA THR A 471 -18.96 -2.66 -6.80
C THR A 471 -19.15 -2.66 -8.32
N ILE A 472 -18.06 -2.70 -9.08
CA ILE A 472 -18.11 -2.72 -10.56
C ILE A 472 -18.76 -4.00 -11.09
N SER A 473 -18.53 -5.15 -10.44
CA SER A 473 -19.16 -6.41 -10.82
C SER A 473 -20.69 -6.37 -10.72
N THR A 474 -21.26 -5.57 -9.82
CA THR A 474 -22.72 -5.42 -9.69
C THR A 474 -23.33 -4.46 -10.70
N GLU A 475 -22.52 -3.62 -11.35
CA GLU A 475 -22.98 -2.56 -12.25
C GLU A 475 -23.08 -3.01 -13.72
N LYS A 476 -22.33 -4.04 -14.10
CA LYS A 476 -22.27 -4.53 -15.48
C LYS A 476 -23.38 -5.54 -15.75
N GLU A 477 -24.32 -5.17 -16.62
CA GLU A 477 -25.39 -6.06 -17.10
C GLU A 477 -24.83 -7.31 -17.81
N ASP A 478 -25.67 -8.33 -18.01
CA ASP A 478 -25.34 -9.65 -18.59
C ASP A 478 -24.67 -9.63 -19.98
N HIS A 479 -24.57 -8.47 -20.64
CA HIS A 479 -23.98 -8.27 -21.96
C HIS A 479 -22.43 -8.11 -21.97
N GLU A 480 -21.77 -7.94 -20.81
CA GLU A 480 -20.30 -7.83 -20.70
C GLU A 480 -19.65 -9.08 -20.06
N ARG A 481 -19.95 -10.26 -20.59
CA ARG A 481 -19.51 -11.55 -20.02
C ARG A 481 -17.98 -11.69 -19.90
N GLU A 482 -17.22 -11.09 -20.82
CA GLU A 482 -15.76 -11.10 -20.80
C GLU A 482 -15.18 -10.36 -19.59
N GLU A 483 -15.59 -9.10 -19.41
CA GLU A 483 -15.11 -8.30 -18.28
C GLU A 483 -15.60 -8.85 -16.94
N ARG A 484 -16.79 -9.46 -16.90
CA ARG A 484 -17.26 -10.16 -15.69
C ARG A 484 -16.38 -11.34 -15.34
N ALA A 485 -16.01 -12.20 -16.29
CA ALA A 485 -15.12 -13.32 -16.04
C ALA A 485 -13.77 -12.83 -15.51
N TYR A 486 -13.27 -11.75 -16.11
CA TYR A 486 -12.04 -11.09 -15.70
C TYR A 486 -12.13 -10.51 -14.26
N ILE A 487 -13.18 -9.78 -13.91
CA ILE A 487 -13.38 -9.27 -12.55
C ILE A 487 -13.45 -10.42 -11.53
N GLN A 488 -14.10 -11.53 -11.86
CA GLN A 488 -14.11 -12.71 -10.98
C GLN A 488 -12.69 -13.31 -10.82
N HIS A 489 -11.88 -13.34 -11.88
CA HIS A 489 -10.49 -13.77 -11.79
C HIS A 489 -9.70 -12.87 -10.83
N GLU A 490 -9.79 -11.55 -11.02
CA GLU A 490 -9.09 -10.56 -10.20
C GLU A 490 -9.54 -10.59 -8.73
N LEU A 491 -10.84 -10.78 -8.46
CA LEU A 491 -11.33 -11.02 -7.10
C LEU A 491 -10.72 -12.28 -6.48
N GLY A 492 -10.54 -13.33 -7.29
CA GLY A 492 -9.84 -14.54 -6.88
C GLY A 492 -8.41 -14.26 -6.43
N TYR A 493 -7.69 -13.47 -7.24
CA TYR A 493 -6.31 -13.06 -6.97
C TYR A 493 -6.19 -12.18 -5.71
N VAL A 494 -7.05 -11.17 -5.56
CA VAL A 494 -7.08 -10.31 -4.37
C VAL A 494 -7.38 -11.12 -3.10
N CYS A 495 -8.34 -12.04 -3.14
CA CYS A 495 -8.62 -12.92 -2.01
C CYS A 495 -7.45 -13.85 -1.68
N GLU A 496 -6.70 -14.31 -2.68
CA GLU A 496 -5.50 -15.12 -2.48
C GLU A 496 -4.40 -14.33 -1.75
N LEU A 497 -4.16 -13.07 -2.13
CA LEU A 497 -3.22 -12.17 -1.44
C LEU A 497 -3.62 -11.91 0.02
N LYS A 498 -4.93 -11.86 0.29
CA LYS A 498 -5.49 -11.79 1.65
C LYS A 498 -5.44 -13.12 2.40
N ASN A 499 -4.94 -14.19 1.78
CA ASN A 499 -4.93 -15.55 2.29
C ASN A 499 -6.34 -16.12 2.59
N ASP A 500 -7.40 -15.56 1.99
CA ASP A 500 -8.75 -16.14 1.99
C ASP A 500 -8.89 -17.11 0.82
N LEU A 501 -8.30 -18.29 1.00
CA LEU A 501 -8.27 -19.35 -0.01
C LEU A 501 -9.68 -19.83 -0.40
N SER A 502 -10.67 -19.70 0.49
CA SER A 502 -12.04 -20.14 0.21
C SER A 502 -12.78 -19.20 -0.71
N SER A 503 -12.70 -17.89 -0.45
CA SER A 503 -13.25 -16.89 -1.38
C SER A 503 -12.49 -16.91 -2.71
N ALA A 504 -11.15 -17.02 -2.68
CA ALA A 504 -10.32 -17.11 -3.89
C ALA A 504 -10.76 -18.27 -4.80
N ALA A 505 -10.88 -19.48 -4.25
CA ALA A 505 -11.35 -20.66 -4.97
C ALA A 505 -12.74 -20.46 -5.60
N ASN A 506 -13.67 -19.85 -4.85
CA ASN A 506 -15.02 -19.59 -5.35
C ASN A 506 -15.02 -18.59 -6.51
N TYR A 507 -14.21 -17.55 -6.42
CA TYR A 507 -14.09 -16.53 -7.46
C TYR A 507 -13.44 -17.07 -8.73
N TYR A 508 -12.34 -17.81 -8.63
CA TYR A 508 -11.74 -18.46 -9.80
C TYR A 508 -12.67 -19.48 -10.46
N LYS A 509 -13.41 -20.26 -9.67
CA LYS A 509 -14.42 -21.18 -10.18
C LYS A 509 -15.49 -20.43 -10.98
N LYS A 510 -16.04 -19.34 -10.44
CA LYS A 510 -17.02 -18.49 -11.12
C LYS A 510 -16.46 -17.88 -12.41
N ALA A 511 -15.20 -17.43 -12.40
CA ALA A 511 -14.54 -16.90 -13.58
C ALA A 511 -14.51 -17.96 -14.71
N ILE A 512 -14.08 -19.19 -14.40
CA ILE A 512 -14.06 -20.32 -15.34
C ILE A 512 -15.48 -20.63 -15.84
N GLU A 513 -16.47 -20.72 -14.95
CA GLU A 513 -17.87 -20.95 -15.32
C GLU A 513 -18.37 -19.91 -16.33
N ILE A 514 -18.05 -18.63 -16.13
CA ILE A 514 -18.42 -17.55 -17.07
C ILE A 514 -17.65 -17.68 -18.37
N TYR A 515 -16.32 -17.88 -18.35
CA TYR A 515 -15.50 -18.06 -19.56
C TYR A 515 -16.06 -19.18 -20.45
N LEU A 516 -16.42 -20.33 -19.86
CA LEU A 516 -16.94 -21.48 -20.58
C LEU A 516 -18.34 -21.27 -21.19
N THR A 517 -19.04 -20.19 -20.86
CA THR A 517 -20.32 -19.86 -21.52
C THR A 517 -20.16 -19.31 -22.94
N TYR A 518 -18.96 -18.84 -23.32
CA TYR A 518 -18.72 -18.21 -24.62
C TYR A 518 -17.35 -18.54 -25.24
N LEU A 519 -16.41 -19.11 -24.47
CA LEU A 519 -15.13 -19.61 -24.96
C LEU A 519 -15.08 -21.13 -24.87
N PRO A 520 -14.40 -21.81 -25.81
CA PRO A 520 -14.12 -23.23 -25.66
C PRO A 520 -13.15 -23.48 -24.49
N GLU A 521 -13.19 -24.68 -23.90
CA GLU A 521 -12.35 -25.06 -22.73
C GLU A 521 -10.85 -24.86 -22.96
N ASN A 522 -10.41 -24.95 -24.22
CA ASN A 522 -9.03 -24.78 -24.63
C ASN A 522 -8.64 -23.35 -25.03
N HIS A 523 -9.45 -22.33 -24.72
CA HIS A 523 -9.16 -20.95 -25.08
C HIS A 523 -8.03 -20.36 -24.20
N PRO A 524 -6.99 -19.70 -24.80
CA PRO A 524 -5.85 -19.13 -24.07
C PRO A 524 -6.21 -18.21 -22.89
N THR A 525 -7.29 -17.42 -23.01
CA THR A 525 -7.75 -16.51 -21.96
C THR A 525 -8.07 -17.18 -20.62
N ILE A 526 -8.46 -18.47 -20.62
CA ILE A 526 -8.84 -19.19 -19.40
C ILE A 526 -7.60 -19.67 -18.63
N LEU A 527 -6.46 -19.82 -19.31
CA LEU A 527 -5.24 -20.42 -18.79
C LEU A 527 -4.79 -19.85 -17.44
N PRO A 528 -4.68 -18.52 -17.24
CA PRO A 528 -4.25 -17.98 -15.94
C PRO A 528 -5.20 -18.35 -14.82
N THR A 529 -6.51 -18.42 -15.12
CA THR A 529 -7.54 -18.76 -14.14
C THR A 529 -7.44 -20.23 -13.73
N TYR A 530 -7.18 -21.14 -14.66
CA TYR A 530 -6.95 -22.55 -14.33
C TYR A 530 -5.72 -22.72 -13.43
N ILE A 531 -4.61 -22.06 -13.76
CA ILE A 531 -3.36 -22.16 -12.98
C ILE A 531 -3.55 -21.62 -11.57
N ASN A 532 -4.12 -20.43 -11.43
CA ASN A 532 -4.31 -19.82 -10.11
C ASN A 532 -5.33 -20.59 -9.27
N TYR A 533 -6.41 -21.09 -9.89
CA TYR A 533 -7.38 -21.94 -9.20
C TYR A 533 -6.72 -23.23 -8.70
N ALA A 534 -5.90 -23.88 -9.53
CA ALA A 534 -5.17 -25.09 -9.16
C ALA A 534 -4.25 -24.86 -7.96
N SER A 535 -3.49 -23.74 -7.98
CA SER A 535 -2.61 -23.32 -6.89
C SER A 535 -3.38 -23.12 -5.58
N VAL A 536 -4.53 -22.43 -5.62
CA VAL A 536 -5.37 -22.24 -4.44
C VAL A 536 -5.94 -23.57 -3.93
N LEU A 537 -6.39 -24.46 -4.82
CA LEU A 537 -6.88 -25.79 -4.42
C LEU A 537 -5.78 -26.62 -3.76
N GLU A 538 -4.54 -26.57 -4.26
CA GLU A 538 -3.40 -27.24 -3.64
C GLU A 538 -3.10 -26.67 -2.24
N LYS A 539 -3.10 -25.35 -2.07
CA LYS A 539 -2.94 -24.70 -0.75
C LYS A 539 -4.04 -25.13 0.23
N LYS A 540 -5.25 -25.41 -0.27
CA LYS A 540 -6.37 -25.97 0.51
C LYS A 540 -6.28 -27.47 0.76
N GLY A 541 -5.35 -28.18 0.11
CA GLY A 541 -5.18 -29.63 0.19
C GLY A 541 -6.07 -30.44 -0.76
N ASP A 542 -6.85 -29.80 -1.64
CA ASP A 542 -7.64 -30.49 -2.67
C ASP A 542 -6.78 -30.84 -3.89
N LEU A 543 -5.99 -31.91 -3.75
CA LEU A 543 -5.08 -32.37 -4.80
C LEU A 543 -5.82 -32.87 -6.05
N THR A 544 -7.02 -33.43 -5.90
CA THR A 544 -7.81 -33.92 -7.04
C THR A 544 -8.37 -32.76 -7.84
N GLY A 545 -8.92 -31.76 -7.17
CA GLY A 545 -9.36 -30.52 -7.81
C GLY A 545 -8.21 -29.80 -8.51
N ALA A 546 -7.08 -29.63 -7.82
CA ALA A 546 -5.88 -29.00 -8.39
C ALA A 546 -5.38 -29.74 -9.64
N LEU A 547 -5.28 -31.08 -9.59
CA LEU A 547 -4.89 -31.89 -10.74
C LEU A 547 -5.80 -31.66 -11.94
N ASN A 548 -7.12 -31.66 -11.73
CA ASN A 548 -8.08 -31.44 -12.80
C ASN A 548 -7.87 -30.07 -13.48
N GLN A 549 -7.63 -29.02 -12.69
CA GLN A 549 -7.41 -27.68 -13.24
C GLN A 549 -6.07 -27.58 -13.99
N TYR A 550 -4.98 -28.15 -13.47
CA TYR A 550 -3.70 -28.19 -14.19
C TYR A 550 -3.80 -29.00 -15.48
N LEU A 551 -4.56 -30.11 -15.49
CA LEU A 551 -4.81 -30.86 -16.72
C LEU A 551 -5.57 -30.02 -17.75
N SER A 552 -6.60 -29.27 -17.35
CA SER A 552 -7.28 -28.33 -18.26
C SER A 552 -6.35 -27.23 -18.78
N ALA A 553 -5.49 -26.66 -17.93
CA ALA A 553 -4.45 -25.70 -18.34
C ALA A 553 -3.50 -26.31 -19.40
N SER A 554 -3.04 -27.54 -19.19
CA SER A 554 -2.10 -28.22 -20.10
C SER A 554 -2.68 -28.54 -21.49
N LYS A 555 -4.01 -28.51 -21.66
CA LYS A 555 -4.67 -28.70 -22.96
C LYS A 555 -4.67 -27.42 -23.81
N ILE A 556 -4.63 -26.25 -23.16
CA ILE A 556 -4.67 -24.93 -23.80
C ILE A 556 -3.32 -24.62 -24.44
N ASP A 557 -2.27 -24.73 -23.64
CA ASP A 557 -0.95 -24.31 -24.05
C ASP A 557 -0.15 -25.51 -24.58
N LYS A 558 0.04 -25.51 -25.91
CA LYS A 558 0.75 -26.55 -26.67
C LYS A 558 2.13 -26.10 -27.13
N THR A 559 2.55 -24.91 -26.71
CA THR A 559 3.83 -24.33 -27.10
C THR A 559 4.91 -24.70 -26.09
N GLY A 560 6.17 -24.71 -26.52
CA GLY A 560 7.32 -24.88 -25.63
C GLY A 560 7.60 -23.65 -24.78
N ASP A 561 6.58 -23.01 -24.22
CA ASP A 561 6.77 -21.91 -23.29
C ASP A 561 7.08 -22.46 -21.88
N SER A 562 7.90 -21.75 -21.10
CA SER A 562 8.33 -22.15 -19.75
C SER A 562 7.13 -22.40 -18.81
N ASN A 563 6.01 -21.72 -19.06
CA ASN A 563 4.77 -21.85 -18.29
C ASN A 563 4.08 -23.22 -18.48
N VAL A 564 4.22 -23.86 -19.64
CA VAL A 564 3.71 -25.21 -19.91
C VAL A 564 4.48 -26.24 -19.10
N ILE A 565 5.79 -26.08 -19.03
CA ILE A 565 6.68 -27.00 -18.35
C ILE A 565 6.44 -26.96 -16.84
N ALA A 566 6.25 -25.77 -16.27
CA ALA A 566 5.86 -25.61 -14.88
C ALA A 566 4.54 -26.34 -14.55
N GLN A 567 3.57 -26.34 -15.46
CA GLN A 567 2.32 -27.09 -15.29
C GLN A 567 2.55 -28.60 -15.28
N TYR A 568 3.34 -29.14 -16.22
CA TYR A 568 3.68 -30.57 -16.22
C TYR A 568 4.43 -30.98 -14.95
N ASN A 569 5.35 -30.15 -14.45
CA ASN A 569 6.01 -30.40 -13.16
C ASN A 569 5.01 -30.46 -12.00
N ASN A 570 4.05 -29.53 -11.94
CA ASN A 570 3.00 -29.52 -10.91
C ASN A 570 2.09 -30.76 -11.01
N ILE A 571 1.70 -31.17 -12.21
CA ILE A 571 0.90 -32.39 -12.45
C ILE A 571 1.68 -33.63 -11.98
N GLY A 572 2.95 -33.75 -12.36
CA GLY A 572 3.81 -34.86 -11.96
C GLY A 572 3.96 -34.94 -10.44
N ARG A 573 4.12 -33.78 -9.79
CA ARG A 573 4.20 -33.68 -8.33
C ARG A 573 2.93 -34.13 -7.64
N ILE A 574 1.76 -33.72 -8.15
CA ILE A 574 0.48 -34.15 -7.58
C ILE A 574 0.29 -35.67 -7.75
N PHE A 575 0.65 -36.23 -8.91
CA PHE A 575 0.63 -37.68 -9.09
C PHE A 575 1.57 -38.40 -8.11
N GLN A 576 2.77 -37.88 -7.89
CA GLN A 576 3.71 -38.40 -6.89
C GLN A 576 3.11 -38.35 -5.47
N GLN A 577 2.48 -37.24 -5.07
CA GLN A 577 1.80 -37.12 -3.78
C GLN A 577 0.64 -38.12 -3.64
N GLN A 578 -0.04 -38.44 -4.74
CA GLN A 578 -1.07 -39.49 -4.81
C GLN A 578 -0.49 -40.91 -4.93
N LYS A 579 0.84 -41.08 -4.94
CA LYS A 579 1.56 -42.35 -5.17
C LYS A 579 1.30 -43.00 -6.53
N LYS A 580 0.85 -42.21 -7.52
CA LYS A 580 0.66 -42.59 -8.93
C LYS A 580 1.96 -42.38 -9.70
N TYR A 581 2.97 -43.18 -9.36
CA TYR A 581 4.34 -42.93 -9.81
C TYR A 581 4.53 -43.10 -11.33
N GLN A 582 3.79 -44.00 -11.98
CA GLN A 582 3.88 -44.18 -13.43
C GLN A 582 3.34 -42.98 -14.21
N GLU A 583 2.23 -42.40 -13.72
CA GLU A 583 1.66 -41.18 -14.29
C GLU A 583 2.57 -39.97 -14.04
N ALA A 584 3.18 -39.88 -12.85
CA ALA A 584 4.17 -38.86 -12.53
C ALA A 584 5.39 -38.95 -13.46
N GLU A 585 5.97 -40.14 -13.63
CA GLU A 585 7.11 -40.41 -14.52
C GLU A 585 6.82 -39.94 -15.95
N LYS A 586 5.71 -40.40 -16.55
CA LYS A 586 5.30 -39.98 -17.90
C LYS A 586 5.11 -38.46 -18.03
N THR A 587 4.63 -37.82 -16.97
CA THR A 587 4.39 -36.37 -16.97
C THR A 587 5.70 -35.59 -16.94
N TYR A 588 6.65 -35.99 -16.10
CA TYR A 588 7.98 -35.39 -16.05
C TYR A 588 8.79 -35.66 -17.33
N GLU A 589 8.74 -36.87 -17.88
CA GLU A 589 9.39 -37.20 -19.16
C GLU A 589 8.88 -36.31 -20.30
N LYS A 590 7.56 -36.06 -20.34
CA LYS A 590 6.98 -35.14 -21.32
C LYS A 590 7.45 -33.69 -21.14
N ALA A 591 7.61 -33.22 -19.89
CA ALA A 591 8.19 -31.91 -19.62
C ALA A 591 9.64 -31.81 -20.12
N ILE A 592 10.45 -32.85 -19.88
CA ILE A 592 11.83 -32.96 -20.36
C ILE A 592 11.88 -32.94 -21.89
N GLU A 593 11.01 -33.69 -22.57
CA GLU A 593 10.95 -33.73 -24.04
C GLU A 593 10.69 -32.34 -24.63
N ILE A 594 9.75 -31.59 -24.06
CA ILE A 594 9.44 -30.21 -24.49
C ILE A 594 10.65 -29.29 -24.23
N LEU A 595 11.22 -29.35 -23.03
CA LEU A 595 12.38 -28.54 -22.63
C LEU A 595 13.58 -28.76 -23.55
N LEU A 596 13.93 -30.00 -23.86
CA LEU A 596 15.07 -30.34 -24.70
C LEU A 596 14.86 -29.99 -26.17
N LYS A 597 13.61 -29.86 -26.61
CA LYS A 597 13.27 -29.47 -27.99
C LYS A 597 13.36 -27.96 -28.19
N ASP A 598 12.85 -27.19 -27.22
CA ASP A 598 12.59 -25.76 -27.41
C ASP A 598 13.57 -24.85 -26.63
N PHE A 599 14.35 -25.40 -25.68
CA PHE A 599 15.33 -24.64 -24.87
C PHE A 599 16.73 -25.27 -24.90
N SER A 600 17.72 -24.50 -24.42
CA SER A 600 19.07 -25.02 -24.20
C SER A 600 19.08 -26.12 -23.13
N SER A 601 19.98 -27.08 -23.25
CA SER A 601 20.18 -28.17 -22.28
C SER A 601 20.62 -27.72 -20.87
N ASN A 602 20.93 -26.44 -20.66
CA ASN A 602 21.26 -25.85 -19.37
C ASN A 602 20.13 -24.96 -18.81
N HIS A 603 18.89 -25.10 -19.30
CA HIS A 603 17.78 -24.27 -18.83
C HIS A 603 17.44 -24.57 -17.35
N PRO A 604 17.30 -23.58 -16.45
CA PRO A 604 17.04 -23.83 -15.02
C PRO A 604 15.80 -24.70 -14.74
N VAL A 605 14.74 -24.55 -15.53
CA VAL A 605 13.51 -25.35 -15.37
C VAL A 605 13.75 -26.84 -15.67
N LEU A 606 14.74 -27.18 -16.50
CA LEU A 606 15.12 -28.57 -16.73
C LEU A 606 15.77 -29.20 -15.49
N ALA A 607 16.55 -28.41 -14.73
CA ALA A 607 17.05 -28.84 -13.43
C ALA A 607 15.90 -29.14 -12.46
N ASP A 608 14.90 -28.25 -12.37
CA ASP A 608 13.72 -28.48 -11.52
C ASP A 608 12.95 -29.76 -11.90
N THR A 609 12.80 -30.05 -13.20
CA THR A 609 12.13 -31.28 -13.64
C THR A 609 12.93 -32.53 -13.31
N TYR A 610 14.24 -32.55 -13.57
CA TYR A 610 15.11 -33.67 -13.19
C TYR A 610 15.12 -33.90 -11.69
N TYR A 611 15.17 -32.82 -10.91
CA TYR A 611 15.15 -32.87 -9.46
C TYR A 611 13.89 -33.53 -8.92
N ASN A 612 12.72 -33.13 -9.44
CA ASN A 612 11.44 -33.71 -9.04
C ASN A 612 11.34 -35.19 -9.43
N LEU A 613 11.82 -35.55 -10.63
CA LEU A 613 11.87 -36.94 -11.10
C LEU A 613 12.81 -37.79 -10.24
N ALA A 614 13.97 -37.25 -9.85
CA ALA A 614 14.91 -37.88 -8.92
C ALA A 614 14.26 -38.14 -7.55
N GLY A 615 13.60 -37.14 -6.98
CA GLY A 615 12.87 -37.25 -5.71
C GLY A 615 11.75 -38.29 -5.75
N MET A 616 11.08 -38.43 -6.89
CA MET A 616 10.09 -39.49 -7.13
C MET A 616 10.75 -40.88 -7.05
N TYR A 617 11.84 -41.12 -7.80
CA TYR A 617 12.54 -42.40 -7.76
C TYR A 617 13.16 -42.69 -6.40
N TYR A 618 13.65 -41.66 -5.69
CA TYR A 618 14.13 -41.79 -4.32
C TYR A 618 13.02 -42.29 -3.39
N THR A 619 11.81 -41.73 -3.51
CA THR A 619 10.62 -42.17 -2.75
C THR A 619 10.24 -43.61 -3.06
N MET A 620 10.44 -44.05 -4.31
CA MET A 620 10.27 -45.44 -4.74
C MET A 620 11.42 -46.37 -4.32
N LYS A 621 12.44 -45.84 -3.63
CA LYS A 621 13.70 -46.53 -3.27
C LYS A 621 14.50 -47.03 -4.47
N ASN A 622 14.29 -46.44 -5.65
CA ASN A 622 15.12 -46.65 -6.83
C ASN A 622 16.27 -45.64 -6.83
N TYR A 623 17.22 -45.85 -5.92
CA TYR A 623 18.29 -44.89 -5.65
C TYR A 623 19.25 -44.73 -6.84
N SER A 624 19.42 -45.74 -7.71
CA SER A 624 20.27 -45.62 -8.89
C SER A 624 19.68 -44.66 -9.94
N LYS A 625 18.37 -44.73 -10.22
CA LYS A 625 17.71 -43.74 -11.07
C LYS A 625 17.66 -42.37 -10.42
N ALA A 626 17.39 -42.31 -9.11
CA ALA A 626 17.40 -41.05 -8.37
C ALA A 626 18.77 -40.35 -8.47
N LEU A 627 19.85 -41.11 -8.28
CA LEU A 627 21.22 -40.61 -8.39
C LEU A 627 21.48 -39.99 -9.76
N SER A 628 21.18 -40.72 -10.84
CA SER A 628 21.41 -40.24 -12.21
C SER A 628 20.70 -38.91 -12.49
N TYR A 629 19.46 -38.73 -12.01
CA TYR A 629 18.71 -37.48 -12.23
C TYR A 629 19.15 -36.35 -11.29
N TYR A 630 19.54 -36.64 -10.05
CA TYR A 630 20.13 -35.63 -9.18
C TYR A 630 21.50 -35.15 -9.69
N GLU A 631 22.31 -36.02 -10.31
CA GLU A 631 23.57 -35.62 -10.96
C GLU A 631 23.31 -34.70 -12.15
N GLN A 632 22.33 -35.02 -13.00
CA GLN A 632 21.91 -34.13 -14.10
C GLN A 632 21.38 -32.77 -13.62
N THR A 633 20.63 -32.76 -12.52
CA THR A 633 20.20 -31.52 -11.87
C THR A 633 21.41 -30.69 -11.45
N CYS A 634 22.34 -31.33 -10.73
CA CYS A 634 23.54 -30.69 -10.21
C CYS A 634 24.40 -30.09 -11.33
N ASP A 635 24.60 -30.82 -12.43
CA ASP A 635 25.36 -30.36 -13.59
C ASP A 635 24.78 -29.09 -14.24
N ILE A 636 23.45 -28.95 -14.26
CA ILE A 636 22.78 -27.75 -14.79
C ILE A 636 22.89 -26.59 -13.80
N GLU A 637 22.65 -26.84 -12.51
CA GLU A 637 22.72 -25.82 -11.47
C GLU A 637 24.15 -25.25 -11.33
N GLU A 638 25.18 -26.11 -11.32
CA GLU A 638 26.59 -25.69 -11.24
C GLU A 638 27.00 -24.81 -12.44
N LYS A 639 26.40 -25.00 -13.62
CA LYS A 639 26.65 -24.16 -14.81
C LYS A 639 25.84 -22.87 -14.83
N SER A 640 24.68 -22.87 -14.21
CA SER A 640 23.72 -21.75 -14.26
C SER A 640 24.00 -20.70 -13.18
N PHE A 641 24.53 -21.11 -12.04
CA PHE A 641 24.78 -20.23 -10.91
C PHE A 641 26.27 -19.87 -10.79
N ILE A 642 26.59 -18.58 -10.85
CA ILE A 642 27.96 -18.06 -10.70
C ILE A 642 28.47 -18.26 -9.24
N VAL A 643 27.56 -18.39 -8.27
CA VAL A 643 27.85 -18.55 -6.82
C VAL A 643 26.74 -19.37 -6.13
N TYR A 644 27.10 -20.11 -5.07
CA TYR A 644 26.24 -20.85 -4.12
C TYR A 644 24.77 -20.41 -4.06
N HIS A 645 23.89 -21.13 -4.76
CA HIS A 645 22.44 -20.90 -4.80
C HIS A 645 21.70 -21.83 -3.81
N PRO A 646 20.60 -21.39 -3.15
CA PRO A 646 19.79 -22.22 -2.26
C PRO A 646 19.43 -23.61 -2.80
N THR A 647 19.09 -23.69 -4.09
CA THR A 647 18.67 -24.96 -4.71
C THR A 647 19.84 -25.95 -4.85
N LEU A 648 21.06 -25.44 -5.09
CA LEU A 648 22.26 -26.26 -5.21
C LEU A 648 22.63 -26.94 -3.88
N SER A 649 22.42 -26.26 -2.74
CA SER A 649 22.56 -26.84 -1.39
C SER A 649 21.67 -28.09 -1.24
N SER A 650 20.42 -27.96 -1.66
CA SER A 650 19.41 -29.02 -1.58
C SER A 650 19.73 -30.21 -2.49
N THR A 651 20.18 -29.94 -3.72
CA THR A 651 20.63 -30.98 -4.66
C THR A 651 21.83 -31.76 -4.11
N TYR A 652 22.84 -31.09 -3.53
CA TYR A 652 23.96 -31.77 -2.90
C TYR A 652 23.53 -32.63 -1.70
N PHE A 653 22.62 -32.14 -0.86
CA PHE A 653 22.10 -32.93 0.26
C PHE A 653 21.37 -34.20 -0.23
N ASN A 654 20.57 -34.09 -1.28
CA ASN A 654 19.88 -35.23 -1.87
C ASN A 654 20.84 -36.21 -2.55
N LEU A 655 21.90 -35.72 -3.20
CA LEU A 655 22.98 -36.59 -3.69
C LEU A 655 23.62 -37.34 -2.54
N ALA A 656 23.95 -36.66 -1.44
CA ALA A 656 24.57 -37.29 -0.28
C ALA A 656 23.72 -38.41 0.32
N THR A 657 22.43 -38.15 0.55
CA THR A 657 21.48 -39.14 1.06
C THR A 657 21.20 -40.29 0.08
N THR A 658 21.33 -40.04 -1.23
CA THR A 658 21.21 -41.08 -2.26
C THR A 658 22.46 -41.97 -2.30
N PHE A 659 23.66 -41.40 -2.20
CA PHE A 659 24.90 -42.16 -2.07
C PHE A 659 24.95 -42.97 -0.77
N GLU A 660 24.50 -42.42 0.35
CA GLU A 660 24.37 -43.16 1.61
C GLU A 660 23.45 -44.38 1.44
N ALA A 661 22.28 -44.19 0.81
CA ALA A 661 21.34 -45.29 0.56
C ALA A 661 21.88 -46.36 -0.41
N LEU A 662 22.87 -46.00 -1.25
CA LEU A 662 23.60 -46.92 -2.12
C LEU A 662 24.85 -47.54 -1.44
N ASN A 663 25.12 -47.18 -0.18
CA ASN A 663 26.32 -47.55 0.58
C ASN A 663 27.63 -47.04 -0.01
N ASP A 664 27.61 -45.91 -0.73
CA ASP A 664 28.81 -45.19 -1.17
C ASP A 664 29.12 -44.05 -0.19
N GLU A 665 29.77 -44.43 0.90
CA GLU A 665 30.12 -43.52 1.99
C GLU A 665 31.04 -42.37 1.55
N GLN A 666 31.96 -42.64 0.62
CA GLN A 666 32.93 -41.64 0.17
C GLN A 666 32.23 -40.49 -0.55
N ASN A 667 31.32 -40.81 -1.48
CA ASN A 667 30.55 -39.79 -2.17
C ASN A 667 29.46 -39.16 -1.27
N ALA A 668 28.88 -39.92 -0.34
CA ALA A 668 27.94 -39.37 0.64
C ALA A 668 28.58 -38.24 1.47
N ILE A 669 29.77 -38.47 2.04
CA ILE A 669 30.51 -37.46 2.81
C ILE A 669 30.91 -36.28 1.92
N LYS A 670 31.37 -36.54 0.69
CA LYS A 670 31.76 -35.50 -0.27
C LYS A 670 30.62 -34.53 -0.54
N TYR A 671 29.42 -35.04 -0.87
CA TYR A 671 28.27 -34.20 -1.20
C TYR A 671 27.62 -33.57 0.04
N ALA A 672 27.63 -34.25 1.20
CA ALA A 672 27.18 -33.65 2.45
C ALA A 672 28.07 -32.46 2.86
N THR A 673 29.38 -32.53 2.59
CA THR A 673 30.31 -31.41 2.80
C THR A 673 29.95 -30.23 1.91
N LYS A 674 29.77 -30.47 0.60
CA LYS A 674 29.34 -29.44 -0.36
C LYS A 674 28.01 -28.78 0.05
N ALA A 675 27.04 -29.58 0.51
CA ALA A 675 25.74 -29.08 0.97
C ALA A 675 25.87 -28.15 2.18
N ALA A 676 26.64 -28.57 3.20
CA ALA A 676 26.89 -27.78 4.40
C ALA A 676 27.63 -26.46 4.11
N GLU A 677 28.64 -26.48 3.25
CA GLU A 677 29.38 -25.28 2.82
C GLU A 677 28.48 -24.30 2.06
N THR A 678 27.67 -24.82 1.13
CA THR A 678 26.72 -24.03 0.33
C THR A 678 25.65 -23.40 1.23
N ALA A 679 25.05 -24.17 2.13
CA ALA A 679 24.04 -23.68 3.07
C ALA A 679 24.62 -22.58 3.99
N ARG A 680 25.83 -22.81 4.52
CA ARG A 680 26.54 -21.86 5.37
C ARG A 680 26.79 -20.54 4.66
N PHE A 681 27.25 -20.58 3.42
CA PHE A 681 27.50 -19.39 2.61
C PHE A 681 26.19 -18.64 2.31
N THR A 682 25.13 -19.37 1.96
CA THR A 682 23.87 -18.79 1.45
C THR A 682 23.00 -18.20 2.55
N PHE A 683 22.92 -18.89 3.69
CA PHE A 683 21.99 -18.58 4.78
C PHE A 683 22.66 -18.15 6.09
N GLY A 684 23.97 -18.35 6.22
CA GLY A 684 24.70 -18.14 7.47
C GLY A 684 24.62 -19.35 8.42
N ASN A 685 25.42 -19.31 9.49
CA ASN A 685 25.57 -20.42 10.43
C ASN A 685 24.31 -20.73 11.24
N ASP A 686 23.49 -19.72 11.52
CA ASP A 686 22.36 -19.86 12.43
C ASP A 686 21.07 -20.37 11.77
N HIS A 687 21.03 -20.41 10.44
CA HIS A 687 19.87 -20.88 9.70
C HIS A 687 19.64 -22.38 9.90
N THR A 688 18.37 -22.78 9.99
CA THR A 688 17.95 -24.17 10.24
C THR A 688 18.57 -25.13 9.22
N GLU A 689 18.53 -24.79 7.93
CA GLU A 689 19.09 -25.63 6.85
C GLU A 689 20.60 -25.83 6.99
N THR A 690 21.35 -24.81 7.39
CA THR A 690 22.80 -24.94 7.63
C THR A 690 23.08 -25.91 8.77
N LYS A 691 22.33 -25.79 9.87
CA LYS A 691 22.46 -26.68 11.04
C LYS A 691 22.12 -28.12 10.68
N GLU A 692 21.06 -28.34 9.91
CA GLU A 692 20.65 -29.68 9.47
C GLU A 692 21.71 -30.34 8.58
N ASN A 693 22.23 -29.63 7.58
CA ASN A 693 23.28 -30.14 6.71
C ASN A 693 24.57 -30.47 7.47
N VAL A 694 24.99 -29.61 8.40
CA VAL A 694 26.19 -29.84 9.23
C VAL A 694 25.99 -31.05 10.14
N ASN A 695 24.84 -31.15 10.82
CA ASN A 695 24.54 -32.29 11.68
C ASN A 695 24.51 -33.62 10.89
N TYR A 696 23.96 -33.60 9.67
CA TYR A 696 23.94 -34.78 8.81
C TYR A 696 25.36 -35.20 8.37
N LEU A 697 26.21 -34.24 8.01
CA LEU A 697 27.62 -34.50 7.70
C LEU A 697 28.38 -35.09 8.90
N GLU A 698 28.17 -34.56 10.10
CA GLU A 698 28.78 -35.08 11.33
C GLU A 698 28.37 -36.53 11.60
N GLN A 699 27.07 -36.85 11.44
CA GLN A 699 26.55 -38.22 11.59
C GLN A 699 27.19 -39.20 10.59
N LEU A 700 27.31 -38.81 9.32
CA LEU A 700 27.99 -39.64 8.31
C LEU A 700 29.46 -39.89 8.67
N GLN A 701 30.16 -38.85 9.13
CA GLN A 701 31.57 -38.97 9.51
C GLN A 701 31.77 -39.83 10.77
N GLU A 702 30.88 -39.76 11.76
CA GLU A 702 30.92 -40.60 12.94
C GLU A 702 30.68 -42.08 12.60
N ASN A 703 29.67 -42.36 11.77
CA ASN A 703 29.38 -43.72 11.30
C ASN A 703 30.55 -44.32 10.50
N SER A 704 31.25 -43.50 9.72
CA SER A 704 32.45 -43.95 8.97
C SER A 704 33.62 -44.35 9.85
N LYS A 705 33.72 -43.75 11.05
CA LYS A 705 34.78 -44.03 12.01
C LYS A 705 34.49 -45.29 12.81
N THR A 706 33.22 -45.57 13.11
CA THR A 706 32.81 -46.77 13.86
C THR A 706 32.82 -48.05 13.04
N VAL A 707 32.66 -47.98 11.71
CA VAL A 707 32.78 -49.17 10.81
C VAL A 707 34.23 -49.57 10.52
N LYS A 708 35.20 -48.66 10.76
CA LYS A 708 36.64 -48.89 10.53
C LYS A 708 37.42 -49.34 11.78
N LEU A 709 36.75 -49.46 12.92
CA LEU A 709 37.25 -50.03 14.18
C LEU A 709 36.70 -51.44 14.35
#